data_AF-A0A2E1X1N9-F1
#
_entry.id   AF-A0A2E1X1N9-F1
#
_cell.length_a   1.000
_cell.length_b   1.000
_cell.length_c   1.000
_cell.angle_alpha   90.00
_cell.angle_beta   90.00
_cell.angle_gamma   90.00
#
_symmetry.space_group_name_H-M   'P 1'
#
loop_
_entity.id
_entity.type
_entity.pdbx_description
1 polymer ?
#
loop_
_entity_poly.entity_id
_entity_poly.type
_entity_poly.pdbx_seq_one_letter_code
_entity_poly.pdbx_strand_id
1 'polypeptide(L)'
;MPVFVGETILIRIGGYADYDIGGGTFDISMVNAPPPPPGAPENDECSGAIEAVIGDNPIDTTSASDSIDPYSSGTSCNALGVMNQDVWYHWTAPGEGSLTVSMCNIVNFDTDLVIYLGNCTSKIEVACSGDESGCLVQSTGSAYASVVEALQVSAGEEYLIRIGGWGDGQNGTGNVNVQFVQALIESLTLSSVPGTAEIDCEAVVSGPCDSVVFAAGLGGSSQTTVNGPFVAGDLVTAALPVSSIQTMIEVCATPYIGNAPGSSFCDEVAVTGPITLEGCSAPLLAIPDAGEPVEDFIDISGDPSIVLWDLQIEAHIDHPDASQLRVDIFSADGTTVTLHNQPVGASGSIDLTWWQSGNANQPPYDGGGWMQPVGDLSAFTGANPIGRWTLSISDEISGETGILEEWCIRMYDTAPVPSSGQDLIIGDSNNLVMVGREGSQASFGSESVMCNGGTEPLDWFANPDPRHPMMAFNMFRLDSDRLIQIGGSWIKHGWSSAQADACGFGCNPSPTSTYTGVGCSDTYGASGNAAQINMGPRSEIDPWSGGFIYEGSFLQSDGGPWDQVEQRLSVEDDDLDPALHPGSIWISEVSVVHPGDIDHTTNHAWEPIGVTGSPGGNWSMNMSAQSQLGTVQAAWPGASIEVVQPLPAIDGRCYLAHKVTDNGDGTWHYEYSLYNHDMGRNAGSFSISVASNVEVTNIDFFAPTIHNVFFSNDDWSAVRDGEGITWSTTDHASGASANPLRWGFLYNFGFDADAAPETGMAILGVHSPSAIPYIEAEVATPPTAPPAPLLRRGMCNLDGVFDIADVIFLLSYLFSSGDEPLCDDACDSNDDGNLDIGDGISMLGSLFNGDAPPAPPGPTDCGVDPTEDALGCAQNSEGCL
;
A
#
# COMPACT_ATOMS: atom_id res chain seq x y z
N MET A 1 -17.47 31.50 -34.76
CA MET A 1 -17.08 31.81 -33.38
C MET A 1 -17.71 33.14 -33.01
N PRO A 2 -18.63 33.18 -32.05
CA PRO A 2 -19.10 34.44 -31.49
C PRO A 2 -17.91 35.17 -30.88
N VAL A 3 -17.85 36.49 -31.03
CA VAL A 3 -16.77 37.31 -30.47
C VAL A 3 -17.36 38.45 -29.67
N PHE A 4 -16.87 38.60 -28.45
CA PHE A 4 -17.36 39.64 -27.55
C PHE A 4 -16.40 40.82 -27.52
N VAL A 5 -16.95 42.03 -27.35
CA VAL A 5 -16.15 43.25 -27.32
C VAL A 5 -15.19 43.22 -26.13
N GLY A 6 -13.88 43.32 -26.40
CA GLY A 6 -12.82 43.36 -25.38
C GLY A 6 -12.10 42.03 -25.15
N GLU A 7 -12.56 40.95 -25.78
CA GLU A 7 -11.95 39.62 -25.67
C GLU A 7 -10.72 39.49 -26.59
N THR A 8 -9.66 38.82 -26.12
CA THR A 8 -8.45 38.55 -26.91
C THR A 8 -8.43 37.09 -27.36
N ILE A 9 -8.28 36.87 -28.67
CA ILE A 9 -8.27 35.52 -29.25
C ILE A 9 -6.88 35.21 -29.83
N LEU A 10 -6.33 34.07 -29.42
CA LEU A 10 -5.02 33.58 -29.86
C LEU A 10 -5.17 32.54 -30.96
N ILE A 11 -4.39 32.66 -32.04
CA ILE A 11 -4.45 31.78 -33.22
C ILE A 11 -3.04 31.22 -33.47
N ARG A 12 -2.89 29.89 -33.41
CA ARG A 12 -1.63 29.17 -33.69
C ARG A 12 -1.74 28.43 -35.02
N ILE A 13 -0.70 28.54 -35.87
CA ILE A 13 -0.63 27.92 -37.20
C ILE A 13 0.69 27.14 -37.29
N GLY A 14 0.63 25.88 -37.76
CA GLY A 14 1.79 25.00 -37.90
C GLY A 14 1.60 23.95 -39.00
N GLY A 15 2.70 23.28 -39.37
CA GLY A 15 2.70 22.15 -40.30
C GLY A 15 2.18 20.85 -39.69
N TYR A 16 1.86 19.87 -40.53
CA TYR A 16 1.30 18.58 -40.09
C TYR A 16 2.36 17.63 -39.48
N ALA A 17 3.62 17.70 -39.95
CA ALA A 17 4.74 16.90 -39.46
C ALA A 17 6.04 17.73 -39.43
N ASP A 18 7.09 17.19 -38.79
CA ASP A 18 8.36 17.89 -38.54
C ASP A 18 9.08 18.39 -39.80
N TYR A 19 8.79 17.80 -40.95
CA TYR A 19 9.34 18.21 -42.25
C TYR A 19 8.38 19.07 -43.09
N ASP A 20 7.14 19.24 -42.66
CA ASP A 20 6.12 20.04 -43.36
C ASP A 20 6.20 21.51 -42.94
N ILE A 21 7.28 22.19 -43.36
CA ILE A 21 7.48 23.62 -43.15
C ILE A 21 7.17 24.43 -44.42
N GLY A 22 6.45 25.54 -44.27
CA GLY A 22 6.06 26.40 -45.39
C GLY A 22 5.54 27.77 -44.93
N GLY A 23 5.40 28.71 -45.87
CA GLY A 23 4.85 30.05 -45.62
C GLY A 23 3.60 30.34 -46.46
N GLY A 24 2.68 31.15 -45.94
CA GLY A 24 1.43 31.55 -46.61
C GLY A 24 0.70 32.69 -45.90
N THR A 25 -0.48 33.06 -46.39
CA THR A 25 -1.38 34.09 -45.82
C THR A 25 -2.77 33.49 -45.53
N PHE A 26 -3.50 34.01 -44.53
CA PHE A 26 -4.89 33.63 -44.23
C PHE A 26 -5.75 34.88 -43.92
N ASP A 27 -7.08 34.77 -44.07
CA ASP A 27 -8.06 35.86 -43.92
C ASP A 27 -9.07 35.61 -42.78
N ILE A 28 -9.64 36.67 -42.19
CA ILE A 28 -10.63 36.66 -41.09
C ILE A 28 -11.84 37.60 -41.41
N SER A 29 -13.09 37.22 -41.09
CA SER A 29 -14.31 38.04 -41.30
C SER A 29 -15.43 37.85 -40.24
N MET A 30 -16.35 38.83 -40.07
CA MET A 30 -17.50 38.83 -39.10
C MET A 30 -18.89 39.15 -39.73
N VAL A 31 -20.00 38.68 -39.12
CA VAL A 31 -21.42 38.96 -39.48
C VAL A 31 -22.34 39.12 -38.24
N ASN A 32 -23.43 39.92 -38.32
CA ASN A 32 -24.42 40.15 -37.23
C ASN A 32 -25.69 39.27 -37.40
N ALA A 33 -26.37 38.91 -36.30
CA ALA A 33 -27.58 38.07 -36.31
C ALA A 33 -28.88 38.82 -36.72
N PRO A 34 -29.89 38.16 -37.34
CA PRO A 34 -31.12 38.78 -37.85
C PRO A 34 -32.30 38.76 -36.84
N PRO A 35 -33.31 39.65 -36.96
CA PRO A 35 -34.54 39.60 -36.15
C PRO A 35 -35.53 38.49 -36.60
N PRO A 36 -36.43 38.01 -35.72
CA PRO A 36 -37.27 36.85 -35.99
C PRO A 36 -38.30 37.07 -37.11
N PRO A 37 -38.67 36.03 -37.89
CA PRO A 37 -39.54 36.15 -39.06
C PRO A 37 -41.01 36.45 -38.69
N PRO A 38 -41.80 37.10 -39.57
CA PRO A 38 -43.23 37.29 -39.36
C PRO A 38 -44.00 35.96 -39.32
N GLY A 39 -44.61 35.64 -38.17
CA GLY A 39 -45.42 34.43 -37.97
C GLY A 39 -44.89 33.45 -36.91
N ALA A 40 -43.78 33.77 -36.26
CA ALA A 40 -43.22 32.99 -35.16
C ALA A 40 -44.11 33.02 -33.88
N PRO A 41 -44.03 31.99 -33.01
CA PRO A 41 -44.79 31.94 -31.76
C PRO A 41 -44.38 33.04 -30.77
N GLU A 42 -45.21 33.30 -29.75
CA GLU A 42 -44.92 34.36 -28.76
C GLU A 42 -43.63 34.06 -27.98
N ASN A 43 -43.40 32.78 -27.69
CA ASN A 43 -42.21 32.29 -27.00
C ASN A 43 -41.08 31.85 -27.93
N ASP A 44 -41.00 32.41 -29.13
CA ASP A 44 -39.92 32.12 -30.10
C ASP A 44 -38.53 32.50 -29.59
N GLU A 45 -38.43 33.66 -28.93
CA GLU A 45 -37.19 34.18 -28.38
C GLU A 45 -37.31 34.24 -26.85
N CYS A 46 -36.18 34.17 -26.15
CA CYS A 46 -36.16 34.22 -24.68
C CYS A 46 -37.02 35.37 -24.12
N SER A 47 -36.94 36.56 -24.72
CA SER A 47 -37.68 37.73 -24.25
C SER A 47 -39.21 37.59 -24.26
N GLY A 48 -39.74 36.58 -24.96
CA GLY A 48 -41.15 36.22 -25.03
C GLY A 48 -41.51 34.92 -24.29
N ALA A 49 -40.63 34.39 -23.44
CA ALA A 49 -40.87 33.16 -22.67
C ALA A 49 -42.20 33.20 -21.91
N ILE A 50 -42.94 32.08 -21.89
CA ILE A 50 -44.26 31.94 -21.24
C ILE A 50 -44.15 31.16 -19.93
N GLU A 51 -44.95 31.50 -18.92
CA GLU A 51 -44.96 30.81 -17.63
C GLU A 51 -45.36 29.33 -17.77
N ALA A 52 -44.52 28.42 -17.27
CA ALA A 52 -44.82 27.00 -17.18
C ALA A 52 -45.55 26.66 -15.86
N VAL A 53 -46.44 25.68 -15.91
CA VAL A 53 -47.16 25.14 -14.74
C VAL A 53 -46.71 23.72 -14.42
N ILE A 54 -46.84 23.30 -13.16
CA ILE A 54 -46.62 21.89 -12.77
C ILE A 54 -47.64 21.00 -13.49
N GLY A 55 -47.14 19.96 -14.16
CA GLY A 55 -47.89 19.13 -15.09
C GLY A 55 -47.54 19.44 -16.55
N ASP A 56 -48.48 19.16 -17.47
CA ASP A 56 -48.25 19.27 -18.91
C ASP A 56 -48.41 20.72 -19.42
N ASN A 57 -47.44 21.17 -20.22
CA ASN A 57 -47.42 22.45 -20.92
C ASN A 57 -47.30 22.22 -22.44
N PRO A 58 -48.14 22.86 -23.28
CA PRO A 58 -48.15 22.61 -24.73
C PRO A 58 -46.93 23.23 -25.44
N ILE A 59 -46.37 22.53 -26.43
CA ILE A 59 -45.23 22.94 -27.26
C ILE A 59 -45.58 22.88 -28.76
N ASP A 60 -45.14 23.90 -29.52
CA ASP A 60 -45.14 23.92 -30.98
C ASP A 60 -43.92 24.71 -31.51
N THR A 61 -42.95 24.01 -32.10
CA THR A 61 -41.72 24.59 -32.67
C THR A 61 -41.80 24.81 -34.18
N THR A 62 -42.91 24.47 -34.84
CA THR A 62 -42.95 24.35 -36.32
C THR A 62 -42.83 25.66 -37.09
N SER A 63 -43.08 26.79 -36.43
CA SER A 63 -42.92 28.14 -36.97
C SER A 63 -41.87 28.97 -36.21
N ALA A 64 -41.13 28.35 -35.29
CA ALA A 64 -40.11 29.01 -34.52
C ALA A 64 -38.86 29.30 -35.37
N SER A 65 -38.04 30.23 -34.91
CA SER A 65 -36.71 30.51 -35.43
C SER A 65 -35.63 29.96 -34.51
N ASP A 66 -34.39 29.92 -34.99
CA ASP A 66 -33.26 29.51 -34.16
C ASP A 66 -32.84 30.71 -33.31
N SER A 67 -33.09 30.65 -32.00
CA SER A 67 -32.69 31.72 -31.08
C SER A 67 -31.18 31.85 -31.06
N ILE A 68 -30.71 33.11 -31.08
CA ILE A 68 -29.28 33.48 -31.02
C ILE A 68 -28.62 33.11 -29.69
N ASP A 69 -29.43 32.88 -28.64
CA ASP A 69 -28.94 32.65 -27.30
C ASP A 69 -27.95 31.48 -27.26
N PRO A 70 -26.79 31.65 -26.60
CA PRO A 70 -25.78 30.62 -26.55
C PRO A 70 -26.28 29.45 -25.69
N TYR A 71 -25.93 28.25 -26.12
CA TYR A 71 -26.05 27.00 -25.36
C TYR A 71 -24.74 26.22 -25.55
N SER A 72 -24.43 25.32 -24.62
CA SER A 72 -23.24 24.49 -24.72
C SER A 72 -23.54 23.05 -24.31
N SER A 73 -22.71 22.11 -24.76
CA SER A 73 -22.66 20.76 -24.18
C SER A 73 -21.71 20.68 -22.97
N GLY A 74 -21.16 21.82 -22.51
CA GLY A 74 -20.13 21.90 -21.47
C GLY A 74 -20.63 21.58 -20.06
N THR A 75 -21.95 21.52 -19.88
CA THR A 75 -22.67 21.04 -18.68
C THR A 75 -22.88 19.51 -18.68
N SER A 76 -22.14 18.77 -19.52
CA SER A 76 -22.18 17.29 -19.64
C SER A 76 -23.43 16.71 -20.30
N CYS A 77 -24.02 17.45 -21.23
CA CYS A 77 -25.26 17.04 -21.89
C CYS A 77 -25.03 16.05 -23.03
N ASN A 78 -25.73 14.92 -22.95
CA ASN A 78 -25.68 13.86 -23.96
C ASN A 78 -26.48 14.25 -25.20
N ALA A 79 -25.87 14.00 -26.36
CA ALA A 79 -26.49 14.11 -27.68
C ALA A 79 -27.15 15.45 -28.00
N LEU A 80 -26.81 16.54 -27.31
CA LEU A 80 -27.36 17.86 -27.59
C LEU A 80 -27.02 18.30 -29.03
N GLY A 81 -28.05 18.63 -29.79
CA GLY A 81 -27.97 19.04 -31.18
C GLY A 81 -27.83 20.54 -31.37
N VAL A 82 -28.47 21.07 -32.42
CA VAL A 82 -28.34 22.47 -32.85
C VAL A 82 -29.42 23.39 -32.27
N MET A 83 -30.32 22.89 -31.41
CA MET A 83 -31.49 23.64 -30.93
C MET A 83 -32.31 24.25 -32.09
N ASN A 84 -32.53 23.49 -33.17
CA ASN A 84 -33.25 23.96 -34.35
C ASN A 84 -34.70 24.33 -33.98
N GLN A 85 -35.11 25.56 -34.34
CA GLN A 85 -36.44 26.14 -34.15
C GLN A 85 -36.92 25.97 -32.71
N ASP A 86 -36.43 26.81 -31.82
CA ASP A 86 -36.62 26.64 -30.39
C ASP A 86 -37.66 27.58 -29.78
N VAL A 87 -38.23 27.18 -28.64
CA VAL A 87 -39.22 27.94 -27.88
C VAL A 87 -38.88 27.99 -26.40
N TRP A 88 -39.39 29.01 -25.71
CA TRP A 88 -39.00 29.35 -24.33
C TRP A 88 -40.17 29.34 -23.32
N TYR A 89 -39.88 28.90 -22.11
CA TYR A 89 -40.77 29.02 -20.95
C TYR A 89 -40.01 29.59 -19.76
N HIS A 90 -40.73 30.09 -18.76
CA HIS A 90 -40.15 30.46 -17.46
C HIS A 90 -40.95 29.83 -16.31
N TRP A 91 -40.30 29.49 -15.20
CA TRP A 91 -40.92 28.88 -14.03
C TRP A 91 -40.25 29.38 -12.74
N THR A 92 -41.05 29.66 -11.71
CA THR A 92 -40.53 30.12 -10.40
C THR A 92 -40.72 29.04 -9.35
N ALA A 93 -39.66 28.69 -8.65
CA ALA A 93 -39.69 27.62 -7.66
C ALA A 93 -40.55 28.00 -6.43
N PRO A 94 -41.55 27.18 -6.04
CA PRO A 94 -42.44 27.51 -4.92
C PRO A 94 -41.82 27.23 -3.54
N GLY A 95 -40.69 26.52 -3.49
CA GLY A 95 -39.94 26.14 -2.29
C GLY A 95 -38.61 25.48 -2.68
N GLU A 96 -37.76 25.14 -1.71
CA GLU A 96 -36.58 24.31 -1.96
C GLU A 96 -37.02 22.92 -2.42
N GLY A 97 -36.34 22.37 -3.43
CA GLY A 97 -36.66 21.03 -3.91
C GLY A 97 -36.01 20.71 -5.25
N SER A 98 -36.55 19.70 -5.92
CA SER A 98 -36.05 19.23 -7.22
C SER A 98 -37.09 19.41 -8.32
N LEU A 99 -36.63 19.87 -9.48
CA LEU A 99 -37.40 20.11 -10.69
C LEU A 99 -37.06 19.05 -11.75
N THR A 100 -38.09 18.43 -12.33
CA THR A 100 -37.96 17.56 -13.50
C THR A 100 -38.74 18.14 -14.68
N VAL A 101 -38.11 18.22 -15.84
CA VAL A 101 -38.70 18.72 -17.09
C VAL A 101 -38.55 17.63 -18.15
N SER A 102 -39.66 17.03 -18.57
CA SER A 102 -39.68 15.82 -19.39
C SER A 102 -40.56 15.95 -20.62
N MET A 103 -40.05 15.49 -21.77
CA MET A 103 -40.83 15.33 -23.00
C MET A 103 -41.05 13.84 -23.35
N CYS A 104 -40.66 12.93 -22.45
CA CYS A 104 -40.66 11.51 -22.70
C CYS A 104 -42.05 10.98 -23.01
N ASN A 105 -42.20 10.34 -24.16
CA ASN A 105 -43.43 9.72 -24.64
C ASN A 105 -44.58 10.71 -24.84
N ILE A 106 -44.32 12.02 -24.92
CA ILE A 106 -45.37 13.06 -25.05
C ILE A 106 -45.10 14.11 -26.15
N VAL A 107 -44.00 13.97 -26.89
CA VAL A 107 -43.67 14.77 -28.09
C VAL A 107 -43.60 13.92 -29.36
N ASN A 108 -43.68 14.57 -30.52
CA ASN A 108 -43.69 13.89 -31.82
C ASN A 108 -42.43 14.12 -32.69
N PHE A 109 -41.43 14.83 -32.17
CA PHE A 109 -40.18 15.15 -32.84
C PHE A 109 -38.98 14.88 -31.92
N ASP A 110 -37.81 14.88 -32.53
CA ASP A 110 -36.49 14.74 -31.90
C ASP A 110 -36.14 16.06 -31.20
N THR A 111 -36.10 16.06 -29.87
CA THR A 111 -36.03 17.28 -29.06
C THR A 111 -34.62 17.50 -28.51
N ASP A 112 -34.29 18.76 -28.27
CA ASP A 112 -33.23 19.19 -27.35
C ASP A 112 -33.83 20.12 -26.27
N LEU A 113 -33.30 20.05 -25.06
CA LEU A 113 -33.72 20.81 -23.88
C LEU A 113 -32.52 21.50 -23.23
N VAL A 114 -32.68 22.78 -22.90
CA VAL A 114 -31.72 23.57 -22.11
C VAL A 114 -32.46 24.38 -21.06
N ILE A 115 -32.00 24.35 -19.81
CA ILE A 115 -32.55 25.09 -18.67
C ILE A 115 -31.52 26.11 -18.20
N TYR A 116 -31.98 27.34 -17.96
CA TYR A 116 -31.17 28.43 -17.45
C TYR A 116 -31.72 28.97 -16.12
N LEU A 117 -30.84 29.40 -15.21
CA LEU A 117 -31.18 30.17 -14.02
C LEU A 117 -31.13 31.68 -14.33
N GLY A 118 -32.14 32.42 -13.87
CA GLY A 118 -32.27 33.86 -14.05
C GLY A 118 -33.12 34.25 -15.26
N ASN A 119 -33.03 35.52 -15.67
CA ASN A 119 -33.80 36.07 -16.78
C ASN A 119 -32.99 36.18 -18.08
N CYS A 120 -33.62 36.56 -19.19
CA CYS A 120 -32.98 36.59 -20.51
C CYS A 120 -31.70 37.43 -20.65
N THR A 121 -31.46 38.39 -19.76
CA THR A 121 -30.25 39.23 -19.80
C THR A 121 -29.11 38.73 -18.93
N SER A 122 -29.41 37.90 -17.93
CA SER A 122 -28.45 37.38 -16.94
C SER A 122 -28.46 35.86 -16.81
N LYS A 123 -29.08 35.18 -17.78
CA LYS A 123 -29.30 33.73 -17.74
C LYS A 123 -27.98 32.96 -17.74
N ILE A 124 -27.93 31.94 -16.89
CA ILE A 124 -26.81 31.01 -16.78
C ILE A 124 -27.36 29.63 -17.07
N GLU A 125 -26.79 28.91 -18.03
CA GLU A 125 -27.17 27.52 -18.32
C GLU A 125 -26.88 26.65 -17.09
N VAL A 126 -27.89 25.92 -16.61
CA VAL A 126 -27.79 25.07 -15.40
C VAL A 126 -28.05 23.60 -15.67
N ALA A 127 -28.73 23.26 -16.78
CA ALA A 127 -28.91 21.87 -17.22
C ALA A 127 -29.26 21.80 -18.71
N CYS A 128 -29.01 20.65 -19.35
CA CYS A 128 -29.53 20.34 -20.67
C CYS A 128 -29.67 18.83 -20.91
N SER A 129 -30.35 18.46 -22.00
CA SER A 129 -30.58 17.07 -22.44
C SER A 129 -30.91 17.07 -23.93
N GLY A 130 -30.28 16.21 -24.73
CA GLY A 130 -30.65 15.96 -26.13
C GLY A 130 -31.46 14.67 -26.23
N ASP A 131 -30.79 13.54 -26.09
CA ASP A 131 -31.39 12.22 -26.14
C ASP A 131 -31.24 11.48 -24.81
N GLU A 132 -32.33 10.98 -24.24
CA GLU A 132 -32.28 10.15 -23.03
C GLU A 132 -32.76 8.71 -23.26
N SER A 133 -32.03 7.76 -22.70
CA SER A 133 -32.32 6.34 -22.85
C SER A 133 -33.67 5.99 -22.20
N GLY A 134 -34.63 5.54 -23.02
CA GLY A 134 -35.99 5.22 -22.57
C GLY A 134 -36.98 6.40 -22.65
N CYS A 135 -36.50 7.57 -23.03
CA CYS A 135 -37.33 8.75 -23.32
C CYS A 135 -37.72 8.76 -24.80
N LEU A 136 -38.92 8.25 -25.13
CA LEU A 136 -39.30 7.99 -26.53
C LEU A 136 -40.10 9.13 -27.17
N VAL A 137 -39.91 9.30 -28.47
CA VAL A 137 -40.79 10.14 -29.30
C VAL A 137 -42.03 9.33 -29.71
N GLN A 138 -43.24 9.85 -29.48
CA GLN A 138 -44.51 9.11 -29.71
C GLN A 138 -44.69 8.62 -31.15
N SER A 139 -44.18 9.38 -32.12
CA SER A 139 -44.40 9.14 -33.55
C SER A 139 -43.51 8.02 -34.10
N THR A 140 -42.32 7.80 -33.52
CA THR A 140 -41.30 6.87 -34.03
C THR A 140 -40.95 5.75 -33.05
N GLY A 141 -41.26 5.92 -31.76
CA GLY A 141 -40.82 5.03 -30.68
C GLY A 141 -39.30 5.01 -30.48
N SER A 142 -38.59 5.98 -31.04
CA SER A 142 -37.13 6.13 -30.89
C SER A 142 -36.80 6.98 -29.68
N ALA A 143 -35.66 6.69 -29.02
CA ALA A 143 -35.21 7.37 -27.81
C ALA A 143 -34.52 8.71 -28.13
N TYR A 144 -35.28 9.62 -28.75
CA TYR A 144 -34.82 10.96 -29.18
C TYR A 144 -35.60 12.08 -28.48
N ALA A 145 -36.23 11.78 -27.35
CA ALA A 145 -36.87 12.81 -26.53
C ALA A 145 -35.93 13.14 -25.37
N SER A 146 -36.02 14.39 -24.91
CA SER A 146 -35.16 14.91 -23.86
C SER A 146 -35.87 14.97 -22.52
N VAL A 147 -35.08 14.87 -21.46
CA VAL A 147 -35.51 15.05 -20.09
C VAL A 147 -34.34 15.56 -19.24
N VAL A 148 -34.61 16.53 -18.38
CA VAL A 148 -33.75 16.87 -17.25
C VAL A 148 -34.47 16.44 -15.99
N GLU A 149 -33.87 15.53 -15.23
CA GLU A 149 -34.44 15.01 -13.99
C GLU A 149 -33.73 15.60 -12.76
N ALA A 150 -34.49 15.85 -11.70
CA ALA A 150 -34.00 16.19 -10.37
C ALA A 150 -33.06 17.41 -10.28
N LEU A 151 -33.24 18.42 -11.14
CA LEU A 151 -32.51 19.70 -11.06
C LEU A 151 -32.84 20.38 -9.73
N GLN A 152 -31.83 20.65 -8.89
CA GLN A 152 -32.05 21.32 -7.60
C GLN A 152 -32.45 22.79 -7.82
N VAL A 153 -33.51 23.22 -7.13
CA VAL A 153 -34.06 24.57 -7.26
C VAL A 153 -34.33 25.21 -5.91
N SER A 154 -34.08 26.52 -5.83
CA SER A 154 -34.26 27.31 -4.60
C SER A 154 -35.50 28.17 -4.62
N ALA A 155 -36.13 28.32 -3.46
CA ALA A 155 -37.40 28.99 -3.31
C ALA A 155 -37.37 30.43 -3.85
N GLY A 156 -38.25 30.74 -4.79
CA GLY A 156 -38.38 32.07 -5.39
C GLY A 156 -37.43 32.38 -6.55
N GLU A 157 -36.49 31.49 -6.89
CA GLU A 157 -35.66 31.64 -8.08
C GLU A 157 -36.44 31.35 -9.38
N GLU A 158 -36.06 32.05 -10.45
CA GLU A 158 -36.67 31.92 -11.79
C GLU A 158 -35.79 31.10 -12.73
N TYR A 159 -36.39 30.12 -13.41
CA TYR A 159 -35.74 29.22 -14.36
C TYR A 159 -36.37 29.39 -15.75
N LEU A 160 -35.54 29.53 -16.78
CA LEU A 160 -35.94 29.54 -18.18
C LEU A 160 -35.75 28.15 -18.79
N ILE A 161 -36.76 27.63 -19.48
CA ILE A 161 -36.75 26.33 -20.13
C ILE A 161 -36.82 26.55 -21.65
N ARG A 162 -35.74 26.20 -22.36
CA ARG A 162 -35.61 26.32 -23.81
C ARG A 162 -35.70 24.95 -24.46
N ILE A 163 -36.53 24.80 -25.49
CA ILE A 163 -36.77 23.52 -26.15
C ILE A 163 -36.69 23.71 -27.66
N GLY A 164 -35.80 22.97 -28.32
CA GLY A 164 -35.63 22.97 -29.78
C GLY A 164 -35.58 21.55 -30.32
N GLY A 165 -35.19 21.37 -31.59
CA GLY A 165 -34.91 20.06 -32.16
C GLY A 165 -33.43 19.83 -32.44
N TRP A 166 -33.04 18.55 -32.53
CA TRP A 166 -31.65 18.16 -32.63
C TRP A 166 -30.91 18.66 -33.89
N GLY A 167 -31.60 18.76 -35.02
CA GLY A 167 -30.97 19.04 -36.31
C GLY A 167 -31.91 19.73 -37.30
N ASP A 168 -31.32 20.18 -38.42
CA ASP A 168 -32.03 20.90 -39.48
C ASP A 168 -33.32 20.18 -39.91
N GLY A 169 -34.47 20.83 -39.71
CA GLY A 169 -35.78 20.30 -40.11
C GLY A 169 -36.40 19.30 -39.13
N GLN A 170 -35.81 19.09 -37.96
CA GLN A 170 -36.43 18.38 -36.84
C GLN A 170 -37.14 19.41 -35.96
N ASN A 171 -38.45 19.53 -36.17
CA ASN A 171 -39.36 20.36 -35.38
C ASN A 171 -40.70 19.62 -35.21
N GLY A 172 -41.56 20.10 -34.33
CA GLY A 172 -42.83 19.43 -34.10
C GLY A 172 -43.65 20.02 -32.96
N THR A 173 -44.53 19.17 -32.42
CA THR A 173 -45.51 19.54 -31.41
C THR A 173 -45.64 18.48 -30.33
N GLY A 174 -46.17 18.85 -29.18
CA GLY A 174 -46.38 17.94 -28.06
C GLY A 174 -46.65 18.67 -26.76
N ASN A 175 -46.22 18.06 -25.66
CA ASN A 175 -46.17 18.72 -24.35
C ASN A 175 -44.80 18.54 -23.68
N VAL A 176 -44.49 19.42 -22.73
CA VAL A 176 -43.47 19.22 -21.71
C VAL A 176 -44.13 19.09 -20.35
N ASN A 177 -43.76 18.04 -19.62
CA ASN A 177 -44.21 17.79 -18.26
C ASN A 177 -43.20 18.38 -17.28
N VAL A 178 -43.66 19.29 -16.43
CA VAL A 178 -42.86 19.94 -15.38
C VAL A 178 -43.29 19.39 -14.02
N GLN A 179 -42.36 18.83 -13.26
CA GLN A 179 -42.62 18.23 -11.94
C GLN A 179 -41.75 18.90 -10.89
N PHE A 180 -42.26 19.02 -9.66
CA PHE A 180 -41.52 19.56 -8.53
C PHE A 180 -41.76 18.72 -7.27
N VAL A 181 -40.67 18.35 -6.59
CA VAL A 181 -40.70 17.63 -5.31
C VAL A 181 -40.01 18.48 -4.25
N GLN A 182 -40.74 18.84 -3.19
CA GLN A 182 -40.25 19.72 -2.13
C GLN A 182 -39.29 19.01 -1.16
N ALA A 183 -38.23 19.71 -0.74
CA ALA A 183 -37.32 19.28 0.32
C ALA A 183 -37.82 19.73 1.69
N LEU A 184 -38.03 18.77 2.61
CA LEU A 184 -38.59 19.00 3.95
C LEU A 184 -37.70 18.50 5.10
N ILE A 185 -36.50 18.01 4.80
CA ILE A 185 -35.47 17.67 5.81
C ILE A 185 -34.37 18.73 5.72
N GLU A 186 -34.06 19.36 6.85
CA GLU A 186 -33.03 20.39 7.00
C GLU A 186 -31.64 19.78 7.19
N SER A 187 -31.54 18.74 8.03
CA SER A 187 -30.31 18.00 8.29
C SER A 187 -30.62 16.55 8.62
N LEU A 188 -29.64 15.68 8.37
CA LEU A 188 -29.60 14.29 8.81
C LEU A 188 -28.25 14.05 9.47
N THR A 189 -28.25 13.47 10.67
CA THR A 189 -27.05 13.02 11.38
C THR A 189 -27.18 11.52 11.58
N LEU A 190 -26.11 10.79 11.29
CA LEU A 190 -26.06 9.34 11.41
C LEU A 190 -24.89 8.94 12.32
N SER A 191 -25.11 7.93 13.16
CA SER A 191 -24.03 7.31 13.92
C SER A 191 -24.25 5.81 14.00
N SER A 192 -23.18 5.02 13.88
CA SER A 192 -23.27 3.57 14.06
C SER A 192 -23.16 3.21 15.52
N VAL A 193 -23.87 2.16 15.94
CA VAL A 193 -23.59 1.49 17.22
C VAL A 193 -22.65 0.31 16.94
N PRO A 194 -21.37 0.36 17.36
CA PRO A 194 -20.39 -0.66 16.99
C PRO A 194 -20.81 -2.07 17.41
N GLY A 195 -20.74 -3.01 16.48
CA GLY A 195 -21.03 -4.43 16.73
C GLY A 195 -22.50 -4.80 16.90
N THR A 196 -23.46 -3.88 16.77
CA THR A 196 -24.90 -4.20 16.81
C THR A 196 -25.56 -4.27 15.44
N ALA A 197 -24.87 -3.82 14.39
CA ALA A 197 -25.45 -3.61 13.06
C ALA A 197 -26.70 -2.71 13.10
N GLU A 198 -26.67 -1.66 13.94
CA GLU A 198 -27.69 -0.62 14.04
C GLU A 198 -27.08 0.76 13.79
N ILE A 199 -27.86 1.62 13.14
CA ILE A 199 -27.56 3.03 12.88
C ILE A 199 -28.56 3.88 13.67
N ASP A 200 -28.06 4.79 14.48
CA ASP A 200 -28.85 5.85 15.09
C ASP A 200 -28.98 7.02 14.10
N CYS A 201 -30.20 7.30 13.69
CA CYS A 201 -30.54 8.35 12.73
C CYS A 201 -31.24 9.52 13.44
N GLU A 202 -30.83 10.74 13.15
CA GLU A 202 -31.47 11.97 13.63
C GLU A 202 -31.72 12.94 12.46
N ALA A 203 -32.98 13.32 12.22
CA ALA A 203 -33.34 14.27 11.15
C ALA A 203 -34.06 15.50 11.71
N VAL A 204 -33.68 16.69 11.26
CA VAL A 204 -34.41 17.95 11.54
C VAL A 204 -35.34 18.25 10.38
N VAL A 205 -36.63 18.49 10.65
CA VAL A 205 -37.63 18.75 9.61
C VAL A 205 -37.72 20.26 9.33
N SER A 206 -37.73 20.69 8.05
CA SER A 206 -37.80 22.11 7.66
C SER A 206 -39.22 22.63 7.40
N GLY A 207 -40.23 21.76 7.43
CA GLY A 207 -41.63 22.11 7.16
C GLY A 207 -42.63 21.05 7.64
N PRO A 208 -43.95 21.25 7.47
CA PRO A 208 -44.95 20.32 7.99
C PRO A 208 -44.96 18.99 7.21
N CYS A 209 -44.89 17.87 7.92
CA CYS A 209 -45.09 16.53 7.35
C CYS A 209 -45.76 15.55 8.35
N ASP A 210 -46.32 14.46 7.83
CA ASP A 210 -47.07 13.46 8.60
C ASP A 210 -46.20 12.31 9.12
N SER A 211 -45.07 12.01 8.46
CA SER A 211 -44.10 11.00 8.90
C SER A 211 -42.74 11.20 8.23
N VAL A 212 -41.69 10.62 8.80
CA VAL A 212 -40.36 10.51 8.19
C VAL A 212 -39.97 9.03 8.14
N VAL A 213 -39.48 8.57 7.00
CA VAL A 213 -38.99 7.20 6.80
C VAL A 213 -37.47 7.26 6.67
N PHE A 214 -36.77 6.54 7.54
CA PHE A 214 -35.34 6.28 7.41
C PHE A 214 -35.16 4.95 6.69
N ALA A 215 -34.34 4.89 5.64
CA ALA A 215 -34.07 3.68 4.88
C ALA A 215 -32.60 3.59 4.49
N ALA A 216 -32.03 2.37 4.54
CA ALA A 216 -30.68 2.10 4.04
C ALA A 216 -30.70 2.03 2.50
N GLY A 217 -30.34 3.12 1.83
CA GLY A 217 -30.46 3.35 0.39
C GLY A 217 -31.88 3.72 -0.07
N LEU A 218 -31.98 4.34 -1.25
CA LEU A 218 -33.26 4.71 -1.88
C LEU A 218 -34.13 3.47 -2.16
N GLY A 219 -35.07 3.18 -1.25
CA GLY A 219 -35.98 2.03 -1.34
C GLY A 219 -35.40 0.72 -0.79
N GLY A 220 -34.40 0.79 0.10
CA GLY A 220 -33.76 -0.35 0.71
C GLY A 220 -34.69 -1.31 1.48
N SER A 221 -34.22 -2.55 1.67
CA SER A 221 -34.96 -3.59 2.40
C SER A 221 -35.06 -3.34 3.91
N SER A 222 -34.21 -2.47 4.47
CA SER A 222 -34.30 -2.05 5.86
C SER A 222 -34.78 -0.60 5.96
N GLN A 223 -35.86 -0.41 6.69
CA GLN A 223 -36.49 0.90 6.89
C GLN A 223 -37.17 0.99 8.24
N THR A 224 -37.14 2.19 8.82
CA THR A 224 -37.84 2.54 10.05
C THR A 224 -38.67 3.80 9.81
N THR A 225 -39.97 3.75 10.11
CA THR A 225 -40.89 4.89 9.96
C THR A 225 -41.18 5.54 11.31
N VAL A 226 -41.03 6.86 11.39
CA VAL A 226 -41.44 7.67 12.54
C VAL A 226 -42.66 8.51 12.16
N ASN A 227 -43.76 8.33 12.87
CA ASN A 227 -45.02 9.02 12.58
C ASN A 227 -45.11 10.33 13.37
N GLY A 228 -45.56 11.38 12.69
CA GLY A 228 -45.76 12.73 13.22
C GLY A 228 -47.18 12.96 13.78
N PRO A 229 -47.70 14.20 13.75
CA PRO A 229 -47.29 15.30 12.85
C PRO A 229 -46.00 16.01 13.28
N PHE A 230 -45.22 16.45 12.30
CA PHE A 230 -44.01 17.26 12.48
C PHE A 230 -44.20 18.67 11.90
N VAL A 231 -43.50 19.64 12.46
CA VAL A 231 -43.40 21.01 11.98
C VAL A 231 -41.94 21.43 11.85
N ALA A 232 -41.68 22.59 11.23
CA ALA A 232 -40.33 23.11 11.06
C ALA A 232 -39.57 23.21 12.41
N GLY A 233 -38.38 22.65 12.47
CA GLY A 233 -37.50 22.57 13.64
C GLY A 233 -37.69 21.34 14.53
N ASP A 234 -38.63 20.44 14.23
CA ASP A 234 -38.77 19.18 14.98
C ASP A 234 -37.61 18.22 14.67
N LEU A 235 -37.04 17.61 15.72
CA LEU A 235 -36.05 16.55 15.64
C LEU A 235 -36.72 15.17 15.65
N VAL A 236 -36.42 14.35 14.66
CA VAL A 236 -36.97 13.00 14.49
C VAL A 236 -35.84 11.99 14.59
N THR A 237 -35.93 11.07 15.54
CA THR A 237 -34.89 10.05 15.77
C THR A 237 -35.39 8.63 15.55
N ALA A 238 -34.52 7.74 15.07
CA ALA A 238 -34.81 6.33 14.85
C ALA A 238 -33.55 5.46 14.94
N ALA A 239 -33.71 4.21 15.37
CA ALA A 239 -32.70 3.17 15.19
C ALA A 239 -33.04 2.36 13.92
N LEU A 240 -32.08 2.25 13.01
CA LEU A 240 -32.19 1.56 11.74
C LEU A 240 -31.28 0.31 11.75
N PRO A 241 -31.84 -0.91 11.81
CA PRO A 241 -31.04 -2.13 11.72
C PRO A 241 -30.52 -2.32 10.28
N VAL A 242 -29.35 -2.91 10.10
CA VAL A 242 -28.73 -3.16 8.79
C VAL A 242 -28.15 -4.57 8.71
N SER A 243 -27.96 -5.09 7.50
CA SER A 243 -27.58 -6.49 7.27
C SER A 243 -26.08 -6.73 7.05
N SER A 244 -25.27 -5.68 6.91
CA SER A 244 -23.83 -5.74 6.71
C SER A 244 -23.11 -4.89 7.75
N ILE A 245 -21.94 -5.37 8.18
CA ILE A 245 -20.95 -4.65 8.98
C ILE A 245 -19.71 -4.41 8.09
N GLN A 246 -18.90 -3.40 8.43
CA GLN A 246 -17.71 -2.95 7.71
C GLN A 246 -18.00 -2.44 6.28
N THR A 247 -19.09 -1.68 6.12
CA THR A 247 -19.45 -1.05 4.85
C THR A 247 -19.95 0.37 5.11
N MET A 248 -19.67 1.30 4.18
CA MET A 248 -20.44 2.54 4.09
C MET A 248 -21.86 2.21 3.64
N ILE A 249 -22.85 2.73 4.37
CA ILE A 249 -24.26 2.60 4.05
C ILE A 249 -24.83 4.01 3.92
N GLU A 250 -25.35 4.32 2.74
CA GLU A 250 -26.20 5.48 2.54
C GLU A 250 -27.53 5.28 3.30
N VAL A 251 -27.91 6.22 4.15
CA VAL A 251 -29.20 6.27 4.82
C VAL A 251 -29.95 7.52 4.38
N CYS A 252 -31.16 7.32 3.91
CA CYS A 252 -32.04 8.38 3.44
C CYS A 252 -33.19 8.62 4.42
N ALA A 253 -33.43 9.87 4.80
CA ALA A 253 -34.62 10.33 5.48
C ALA A 253 -35.62 10.93 4.48
N THR A 254 -36.79 10.32 4.34
CA THR A 254 -37.86 10.76 3.42
C THR A 254 -39.09 11.24 4.19
N PRO A 255 -39.47 12.53 4.10
CA PRO A 255 -40.68 13.05 4.72
C PRO A 255 -41.91 12.74 3.85
N TYR A 256 -43.08 12.52 4.47
CA TYR A 256 -44.33 12.24 3.78
C TYR A 256 -45.44 13.24 4.17
N ILE A 257 -46.18 13.74 3.17
CA ILE A 257 -47.43 14.49 3.37
C ILE A 257 -48.58 13.64 2.82
N GLY A 258 -49.41 13.09 3.70
CA GLY A 258 -50.37 12.04 3.39
C GLY A 258 -49.65 10.80 2.85
N ASN A 259 -49.90 10.48 1.58
CA ASN A 259 -49.24 9.38 0.87
C ASN A 259 -48.16 9.86 -0.12
N ALA A 260 -47.92 11.17 -0.21
CA ALA A 260 -46.95 11.73 -1.15
C ALA A 260 -45.58 11.89 -0.45
N PRO A 261 -44.51 11.26 -0.96
CA PRO A 261 -43.16 11.50 -0.47
C PRO A 261 -42.67 12.89 -0.90
N GLY A 262 -41.97 13.59 0.00
CA GLY A 262 -41.07 14.69 -0.31
C GLY A 262 -39.71 14.18 -0.78
N SER A 263 -38.74 15.08 -0.98
CA SER A 263 -37.39 14.65 -1.34
C SER A 263 -36.70 13.96 -0.16
N SER A 264 -35.99 12.88 -0.46
CA SER A 264 -35.09 12.25 0.50
C SER A 264 -33.89 13.15 0.77
N PHE A 265 -33.44 13.22 2.01
CA PHE A 265 -32.13 13.72 2.38
C PHE A 265 -31.30 12.52 2.80
N CYS A 266 -30.22 12.25 2.10
CA CYS A 266 -29.38 11.08 2.34
C CYS A 266 -28.02 11.53 2.88
N ASP A 267 -27.48 10.73 3.79
CA ASP A 267 -26.13 10.86 4.31
C ASP A 267 -25.56 9.45 4.46
N GLU A 268 -24.24 9.31 4.54
CA GLU A 268 -23.59 8.01 4.62
C GLU A 268 -23.03 7.73 6.01
N VAL A 269 -23.13 6.47 6.44
CA VAL A 269 -22.64 6.02 7.74
C VAL A 269 -21.93 4.66 7.61
N ALA A 270 -20.78 4.54 8.24
CA ALA A 270 -19.95 3.37 8.37
C ALA A 270 -20.59 2.48 9.41
N VAL A 271 -20.95 1.26 9.03
CA VAL A 271 -21.43 0.29 10.01
C VAL A 271 -20.23 -0.43 10.56
N THR A 272 -19.82 -0.08 11.78
CA THR A 272 -18.58 -0.64 12.38
C THR A 272 -18.79 -2.03 12.97
N GLY A 273 -17.80 -2.90 12.79
CA GLY A 273 -17.72 -4.19 13.51
C GLY A 273 -17.50 -3.98 15.02
N PRO A 274 -17.52 -5.04 15.85
CA PRO A 274 -17.17 -4.90 17.27
C PRO A 274 -15.71 -4.47 17.40
N ILE A 275 -15.44 -3.48 18.27
CA ILE A 275 -14.08 -3.10 18.63
C ILE A 275 -13.42 -4.26 19.38
N THR A 276 -12.29 -4.73 18.87
CA THR A 276 -11.55 -5.88 19.43
C THR A 276 -10.46 -5.44 20.39
N LEU A 277 -9.76 -4.36 20.05
CA LEU A 277 -8.79 -3.67 20.89
C LEU A 277 -9.00 -2.16 20.75
N GLU A 278 -8.84 -1.45 21.86
CA GLU A 278 -8.97 0.00 21.92
C GLU A 278 -7.92 0.56 22.88
N GLY A 279 -7.39 1.72 22.52
CA GLY A 279 -6.72 2.59 23.47
C GLY A 279 -6.99 4.04 23.11
N CYS A 280 -7.06 4.88 24.14
CA CYS A 280 -7.22 6.31 24.02
C CYS A 280 -6.22 7.03 24.92
N SER A 281 -5.76 8.19 24.48
CA SER A 281 -4.90 9.08 25.25
C SER A 281 -5.34 10.53 25.07
N ALA A 282 -5.38 11.28 26.18
CA ALA A 282 -5.76 12.69 26.21
C ALA A 282 -4.63 13.52 26.82
N PRO A 283 -3.53 13.74 26.08
CA PRO A 283 -2.28 14.17 26.69
C PRO A 283 -2.21 15.70 26.87
N LEU A 284 -3.09 16.48 26.20
CA LEU A 284 -3.06 17.94 26.18
C LEU A 284 -1.67 18.50 25.80
N LEU A 285 -1.05 17.90 24.78
CA LEU A 285 0.31 18.24 24.35
C LEU A 285 0.30 19.47 23.45
N ALA A 286 1.10 20.47 23.78
CA ALA A 286 1.24 21.66 22.96
C ALA A 286 2.04 21.35 21.70
N ILE A 287 1.48 21.66 20.53
CA ILE A 287 2.12 21.58 19.22
C ILE A 287 2.91 22.89 19.01
N PRO A 288 4.24 22.84 18.92
CA PRO A 288 5.07 24.02 18.75
C PRO A 288 4.99 24.58 17.32
N ASP A 289 4.99 25.91 17.22
CA ASP A 289 5.02 26.68 15.98
C ASP A 289 6.26 26.34 15.13
N ALA A 290 6.07 25.83 13.91
CA ALA A 290 7.14 25.40 12.99
C ALA A 290 8.26 24.62 13.70
N GLY A 291 7.88 23.72 14.61
CA GLY A 291 8.79 23.04 15.53
C GLY A 291 8.91 21.54 15.30
N GLU A 292 9.73 20.90 16.13
CA GLU A 292 9.85 19.44 16.14
C GLU A 292 8.48 18.77 16.38
N PRO A 293 8.21 17.62 15.72
CA PRO A 293 6.98 16.88 15.95
C PRO A 293 6.78 16.55 17.44
N VAL A 294 5.53 16.63 17.88
CA VAL A 294 5.13 16.15 19.20
C VAL A 294 4.52 14.77 19.09
N GLU A 295 4.89 13.92 20.03
CA GLU A 295 4.48 12.51 20.02
C GLU A 295 3.73 12.16 21.29
N ASP A 296 2.70 11.34 21.12
CA ASP A 296 2.05 10.63 22.20
C ASP A 296 1.89 9.16 21.83
N PHE A 297 1.82 8.28 22.81
CA PHE A 297 1.78 6.85 22.57
C PHE A 297 0.69 6.13 23.36
N ILE A 298 0.16 5.07 22.76
CA ILE A 298 -0.79 4.15 23.35
C ILE A 298 -0.19 2.73 23.27
N ASP A 299 -0.05 2.08 24.41
CA ASP A 299 0.39 0.67 24.46
C ASP A 299 -0.85 -0.24 24.39
N ILE A 300 -1.00 -0.98 23.29
CA ILE A 300 -2.09 -1.95 23.09
C ILE A 300 -1.64 -3.33 23.57
N SER A 301 -2.39 -3.91 24.50
CA SER A 301 -2.13 -5.25 25.07
C SER A 301 -3.21 -6.25 24.67
N GLY A 302 -2.82 -7.47 24.33
CA GLY A 302 -3.76 -8.51 23.89
C GLY A 302 -3.03 -9.80 23.52
N ASP A 303 -3.70 -10.66 22.75
CA ASP A 303 -3.12 -11.91 22.26
C ASP A 303 -2.17 -11.64 21.09
N PRO A 304 -0.85 -11.95 21.19
CA PRO A 304 0.10 -11.67 20.12
C PRO A 304 -0.09 -12.56 18.88
N SER A 305 -0.97 -13.58 18.91
CA SER A 305 -1.24 -14.44 17.75
C SER A 305 -2.34 -13.92 16.83
N ILE A 306 -2.88 -12.72 17.09
CA ILE A 306 -3.89 -12.11 16.25
C ILE A 306 -3.23 -11.17 15.24
N VAL A 307 -3.82 -11.05 14.06
CA VAL A 307 -3.44 -10.04 13.08
C VAL A 307 -4.51 -8.98 12.97
N LEU A 308 -4.08 -7.76 12.70
CA LEU A 308 -4.93 -6.60 12.49
C LEU A 308 -5.51 -6.66 11.08
N TRP A 309 -6.82 -6.53 10.93
CA TRP A 309 -7.43 -6.42 9.61
C TRP A 309 -7.78 -5.00 9.24
N ASP A 310 -8.37 -4.28 10.20
CA ASP A 310 -8.85 -2.93 9.99
C ASP A 310 -8.69 -2.13 11.29
N LEU A 311 -8.44 -0.82 11.16
CA LEU A 311 -8.27 0.07 12.29
C LEU A 311 -8.79 1.46 11.97
N GLN A 312 -9.10 2.21 13.03
CA GLN A 312 -9.49 3.60 12.98
C GLN A 312 -8.64 4.41 13.94
N ILE A 313 -8.28 5.62 13.52
CA ILE A 313 -7.58 6.61 14.35
C ILE A 313 -8.48 7.83 14.50
N GLU A 314 -8.98 8.08 15.70
CA GLU A 314 -9.69 9.32 16.03
C GLU A 314 -8.70 10.31 16.64
N ALA A 315 -8.76 11.58 16.26
CA ALA A 315 -7.97 12.63 16.89
C ALA A 315 -8.76 13.94 17.02
N HIS A 316 -8.50 14.62 18.13
CA HIS A 316 -8.99 15.94 18.51
C HIS A 316 -7.77 16.84 18.69
N ILE A 317 -7.54 17.72 17.72
CA ILE A 317 -6.40 18.62 17.64
C ILE A 317 -6.91 20.05 17.49
N ASP A 318 -6.72 20.88 18.50
CA ASP A 318 -7.03 22.31 18.43
C ASP A 318 -5.90 23.04 17.71
N HIS A 319 -6.15 23.56 16.51
CA HIS A 319 -5.20 24.34 15.73
C HIS A 319 -5.90 25.44 14.91
N PRO A 320 -5.32 26.64 14.76
CA PRO A 320 -5.93 27.69 13.94
C PRO A 320 -6.03 27.34 12.45
N ASP A 321 -5.17 26.45 11.95
CA ASP A 321 -5.07 26.11 10.53
C ASP A 321 -4.55 24.68 10.28
N ALA A 322 -5.45 23.75 9.98
CA ALA A 322 -5.10 22.36 9.66
C ALA A 322 -4.25 22.21 8.39
N SER A 323 -4.16 23.21 7.49
CA SER A 323 -3.32 23.12 6.28
C SER A 323 -1.83 23.15 6.60
N GLN A 324 -1.47 23.46 7.85
CA GLN A 324 -0.10 23.54 8.33
C GLN A 324 0.36 22.24 8.99
N LEU A 325 -0.59 21.35 9.32
CA LEU A 325 -0.29 20.16 10.11
C LEU A 325 0.13 18.98 9.23
N ARG A 326 1.03 18.17 9.78
CA ARG A 326 1.30 16.80 9.35
C ARG A 326 1.05 15.87 10.52
N VAL A 327 0.31 14.78 10.27
CA VAL A 327 -0.05 13.78 11.28
C VAL A 327 0.31 12.40 10.75
N ASP A 328 1.13 11.67 11.51
CA ASP A 328 1.53 10.30 11.22
C ASP A 328 1.16 9.37 12.36
N ILE A 329 0.87 8.11 12.02
CA ILE A 329 0.75 7.02 12.97
C ILE A 329 1.84 5.98 12.71
N PHE A 330 2.46 5.53 13.79
CA PHE A 330 3.50 4.51 13.82
C PHE A 330 3.00 3.31 14.62
N SER A 331 3.17 2.11 14.10
CA SER A 331 2.91 0.89 14.86
C SER A 331 4.19 0.34 15.50
N ALA A 332 4.04 -0.68 16.34
CA ALA A 332 5.14 -1.30 17.06
C ALA A 332 6.17 -2.00 16.15
N ASP A 333 5.77 -2.36 14.92
CA ASP A 333 6.63 -3.00 13.93
C ASP A 333 7.35 -2.00 13.00
N GLY A 334 7.18 -0.70 13.25
CA GLY A 334 7.80 0.37 12.46
C GLY A 334 7.01 0.79 11.21
N THR A 335 5.90 0.12 10.89
CA THR A 335 5.01 0.57 9.82
C THR A 335 4.48 1.97 10.14
N THR A 336 4.58 2.86 9.15
CA THR A 336 4.19 4.27 9.28
C THR A 336 3.16 4.61 8.22
N VAL A 337 2.08 5.29 8.63
CA VAL A 337 1.06 5.81 7.72
C VAL A 337 0.81 7.28 8.02
N THR A 338 0.91 8.11 6.99
CA THR A 338 0.53 9.53 7.10
C THR A 338 -0.98 9.66 7.03
N LEU A 339 -1.58 10.20 8.08
CA LEU A 339 -3.02 10.41 8.18
C LEU A 339 -3.43 11.74 7.54
N HIS A 340 -2.60 12.77 7.71
CA HIS A 340 -2.86 14.13 7.26
C HIS A 340 -1.55 14.81 6.87
N ASN A 341 -1.54 15.56 5.76
CA ASN A 341 -0.31 16.18 5.24
C ASN A 341 -0.59 17.49 4.49
N GLN A 342 -0.58 18.59 5.24
CA GLN A 342 -0.66 19.96 4.71
C GLN A 342 -1.64 20.17 3.52
N PRO A 343 -2.92 19.75 3.64
CA PRO A 343 -3.87 19.85 2.55
C PRO A 343 -4.18 21.31 2.22
N VAL A 344 -4.10 21.65 0.93
CA VAL A 344 -4.36 23.00 0.43
C VAL A 344 -5.81 23.41 0.70
N GLY A 345 -6.02 24.57 1.32
CA GLY A 345 -7.36 25.12 1.56
C GLY A 345 -8.04 24.57 2.81
N ALA A 346 -7.32 23.82 3.65
CA ALA A 346 -7.77 23.52 5.01
C ALA A 346 -7.64 24.74 5.93
N SER A 347 -8.44 24.78 6.98
CA SER A 347 -8.42 25.84 8.00
C SER A 347 -9.03 25.29 9.30
N GLY A 348 -8.68 25.85 10.45
CA GLY A 348 -9.23 25.40 11.73
C GLY A 348 -8.64 24.08 12.24
N SER A 349 -9.31 23.52 13.24
CA SER A 349 -8.89 22.35 14.00
C SER A 349 -9.10 21.03 13.25
N ILE A 350 -8.58 19.92 13.78
CA ILE A 350 -8.89 18.57 13.32
C ILE A 350 -9.72 17.88 14.40
N ASP A 351 -10.95 17.50 14.07
CA ASP A 351 -11.84 16.69 14.90
C ASP A 351 -12.52 15.70 13.95
N LEU A 352 -11.92 14.52 13.81
CA LEU A 352 -12.38 13.47 12.89
C LEU A 352 -11.79 12.11 13.23
N THR A 353 -12.28 11.07 12.54
CA THR A 353 -11.67 9.74 12.54
C THR A 353 -11.12 9.37 11.16
N TRP A 354 -9.85 9.00 11.09
CA TRP A 354 -9.28 8.38 9.90
C TRP A 354 -9.67 6.91 9.80
N TRP A 355 -10.20 6.52 8.64
CA TRP A 355 -10.60 5.16 8.32
C TRP A 355 -10.50 4.92 6.81
N GLN A 356 -10.02 3.75 6.39
CA GLN A 356 -9.77 3.47 4.97
C GLN A 356 -11.03 3.55 4.08
N SER A 357 -12.19 3.29 4.68
CA SER A 357 -13.49 3.38 4.00
C SER A 357 -14.24 4.69 4.28
N GLY A 358 -13.60 5.68 4.90
CA GLY A 358 -14.16 7.01 5.11
C GLY A 358 -14.30 7.81 3.82
N ASN A 359 -14.80 9.05 3.93
CA ASN A 359 -14.87 9.97 2.80
C ASN A 359 -13.47 10.38 2.34
N ALA A 360 -13.31 10.84 1.10
CA ALA A 360 -12.01 11.34 0.63
C ALA A 360 -11.41 12.38 1.60
N ASN A 361 -10.10 12.31 1.84
CA ASN A 361 -9.39 13.24 2.71
C ASN A 361 -9.43 14.66 2.14
N GLN A 362 -10.35 15.49 2.61
CA GLN A 362 -10.54 16.86 2.12
C GLN A 362 -11.19 17.74 3.20
N PRO A 363 -10.88 19.05 3.24
CA PRO A 363 -11.48 19.96 4.21
C PRO A 363 -13.01 20.07 4.03
N PRO A 364 -13.79 20.37 5.10
CA PRO A 364 -13.34 20.76 6.44
C PRO A 364 -13.02 19.57 7.38
N TYR A 365 -12.01 19.73 8.23
CA TYR A 365 -11.47 18.66 9.11
C TYR A 365 -12.02 18.67 10.54
N ASP A 366 -12.88 19.61 10.89
CA ASP A 366 -13.48 19.82 12.23
C ASP A 366 -14.94 19.32 12.32
N GLY A 367 -15.34 18.45 11.40
CA GLY A 367 -16.73 18.02 11.25
C GLY A 367 -17.16 16.81 12.09
N GLY A 368 -16.24 16.17 12.83
CA GLY A 368 -16.49 14.92 13.57
C GLY A 368 -16.77 13.72 12.66
N GLY A 369 -16.46 13.83 11.36
CA GLY A 369 -16.75 12.82 10.34
C GLY A 369 -15.62 11.80 10.17
N TRP A 370 -15.76 10.91 9.19
CA TRP A 370 -14.70 9.96 8.84
C TRP A 370 -14.07 10.29 7.50
N MET A 371 -12.75 10.21 7.48
CA MET A 371 -11.97 10.49 6.29
C MET A 371 -10.98 9.39 6.01
N GLN A 372 -10.68 9.18 4.74
CA GLN A 372 -9.53 8.41 4.33
C GLN A 372 -8.27 9.11 4.84
N PRO A 373 -7.24 8.36 5.24
CA PRO A 373 -5.94 8.93 5.50
C PRO A 373 -5.26 9.31 4.18
N VAL A 374 -4.20 10.12 4.25
CA VAL A 374 -3.38 10.42 3.06
C VAL A 374 -2.65 9.16 2.58
N GLY A 375 -2.11 8.37 3.51
CA GLY A 375 -1.59 7.03 3.29
C GLY A 375 -2.65 5.96 3.53
N ASP A 376 -2.39 4.73 3.11
CA ASP A 376 -3.35 3.63 3.21
C ASP A 376 -3.27 2.96 4.59
N LEU A 377 -4.34 3.01 5.38
CA LEU A 377 -4.38 2.33 6.69
C LEU A 377 -4.35 0.79 6.56
N SER A 378 -4.66 0.23 5.38
CA SER A 378 -4.49 -1.20 5.12
C SER A 378 -3.01 -1.63 5.06
N ALA A 379 -2.06 -0.68 5.10
CA ALA A 379 -0.66 -1.00 5.33
C ALA A 379 -0.44 -1.76 6.66
N PHE A 380 -1.35 -1.62 7.62
CA PHE A 380 -1.33 -2.36 8.87
C PHE A 380 -2.12 -3.68 8.81
N THR A 381 -2.77 -4.01 7.69
CA THR A 381 -3.49 -5.28 7.54
C THR A 381 -2.49 -6.45 7.54
N GLY A 382 -2.73 -7.45 8.39
CA GLY A 382 -1.82 -8.57 8.62
C GLY A 382 -0.75 -8.31 9.69
N ALA A 383 -0.59 -7.07 10.16
CA ALA A 383 0.37 -6.70 11.20
C ALA A 383 -0.09 -7.20 12.58
N ASN A 384 0.86 -7.35 13.51
CA ASN A 384 0.52 -7.65 14.89
C ASN A 384 0.03 -6.36 15.59
N PRO A 385 -1.22 -6.29 16.07
CA PRO A 385 -1.73 -5.08 16.70
C PRO A 385 -1.14 -4.81 18.10
N ILE A 386 -0.47 -5.81 18.71
CA ILE A 386 0.02 -5.73 20.08
C ILE A 386 1.35 -4.98 20.14
N GLY A 387 1.40 -3.95 20.97
CA GLY A 387 2.60 -3.13 21.17
C GLY A 387 2.29 -1.64 21.22
N ARG A 388 3.34 -0.84 21.10
CA ARG A 388 3.26 0.61 21.15
C ARG A 388 2.81 1.19 19.81
N TRP A 389 1.78 2.02 19.86
CA TRP A 389 1.37 2.87 18.75
C TRP A 389 1.66 4.32 19.10
N THR A 390 2.34 5.03 18.20
CA THR A 390 2.72 6.44 18.40
C THR A 390 2.00 7.31 17.38
N LEU A 391 1.34 8.36 17.84
CA LEU A 391 0.82 9.43 16.99
C LEU A 391 1.81 10.61 17.03
N SER A 392 2.27 11.06 15.88
CA SER A 392 3.18 12.19 15.74
C SER A 392 2.50 13.32 14.99
N ILE A 393 2.61 14.55 15.50
CA ILE A 393 2.00 15.75 14.93
C ILE A 393 3.04 16.86 14.85
N SER A 394 3.21 17.43 13.67
CA SER A 394 4.05 18.63 13.46
C SER A 394 3.24 19.75 12.82
N ASP A 395 3.55 20.97 13.23
CA ASP A 395 3.19 22.18 12.50
C ASP A 395 4.36 22.55 11.59
N GLU A 396 4.08 22.58 10.29
CA GLU A 396 5.07 22.72 9.22
C GLU A 396 5.21 24.17 8.74
N ILE A 397 4.36 25.09 9.23
CA ILE A 397 4.34 26.49 8.78
C ILE A 397 4.34 27.44 9.97
N SER A 398 5.28 28.39 9.97
CA SER A 398 5.41 29.32 11.09
C SER A 398 4.24 30.31 11.19
N GLY A 399 3.73 30.54 12.40
CA GLY A 399 2.83 31.65 12.74
C GLY A 399 1.77 31.31 13.78
N GLU A 400 1.47 30.03 13.98
CA GLU A 400 0.39 29.55 14.85
C GLU A 400 0.88 28.40 15.74
N THR A 401 0.06 27.98 16.70
CA THR A 401 0.36 26.84 17.59
C THR A 401 -0.93 26.11 17.87
N GLY A 402 -0.85 24.84 18.27
CA GLY A 402 -2.03 24.08 18.69
C GLY A 402 -1.81 23.17 19.88
N ILE A 403 -2.79 22.31 20.10
CA ILE A 403 -2.80 21.32 21.18
C ILE A 403 -3.39 20.01 20.65
N LEU A 404 -2.68 18.90 20.84
CA LEU A 404 -3.28 17.56 20.78
C LEU A 404 -4.09 17.35 22.05
N GLU A 405 -5.41 17.37 21.94
CA GLU A 405 -6.32 17.23 23.07
C GLU A 405 -6.54 15.76 23.42
N GLU A 406 -6.90 14.95 22.43
CA GLU A 406 -7.18 13.52 22.57
C GLU A 406 -6.95 12.76 21.26
N TRP A 407 -6.57 11.49 21.36
CA TRP A 407 -6.64 10.56 20.25
C TRP A 407 -6.96 9.15 20.73
N CYS A 408 -7.62 8.37 19.86
CA CYS A 408 -7.94 6.98 20.10
C CYS A 408 -7.55 6.12 18.90
N ILE A 409 -7.03 4.94 19.17
CA ILE A 409 -6.89 3.87 18.19
C ILE A 409 -7.92 2.78 18.49
N ARG A 410 -8.69 2.39 17.48
CA ARG A 410 -9.70 1.34 17.56
C ARG A 410 -9.43 0.31 16.49
N MET A 411 -9.25 -0.93 16.91
CA MET A 411 -8.91 -2.04 16.03
C MET A 411 -10.10 -2.97 15.89
N TYR A 412 -10.40 -3.34 14.66
CA TYR A 412 -11.52 -4.15 14.28
C TYR A 412 -11.02 -5.46 13.65
N ASP A 413 -11.69 -6.56 13.96
CA ASP A 413 -11.43 -7.90 13.42
C ASP A 413 -10.00 -8.43 13.63
N THR A 414 -9.69 -8.80 14.87
CA THR A 414 -8.50 -9.58 15.21
C THR A 414 -8.81 -11.07 15.08
N ALA A 415 -8.58 -11.65 13.91
CA ALA A 415 -8.81 -13.06 13.63
C ALA A 415 -7.59 -13.71 12.96
N PRO A 416 -7.26 -14.98 13.30
CA PRO A 416 -6.38 -15.77 12.45
C PRO A 416 -7.10 -16.07 11.12
N VAL A 417 -6.46 -15.78 9.99
CA VAL A 417 -7.07 -15.91 8.65
C VAL A 417 -6.78 -17.29 8.08
N PRO A 418 -7.77 -18.08 7.66
CA PRO A 418 -7.58 -19.03 6.59
C PRO A 418 -7.65 -18.27 5.26
N SER A 419 -6.54 -18.28 4.54
CA SER A 419 -6.38 -17.61 3.26
C SER A 419 -7.34 -18.19 2.19
N SER A 420 -7.90 -17.36 1.29
CA SER A 420 -8.77 -17.86 0.20
C SER A 420 -7.93 -18.54 -0.87
N GLY A 421 -8.06 -19.85 -1.04
CA GLY A 421 -7.29 -20.65 -2.00
C GLY A 421 -6.71 -21.91 -1.36
N GLN A 422 -5.62 -22.41 -1.93
CA GLN A 422 -4.87 -23.56 -1.43
C GLN A 422 -3.85 -23.08 -0.38
N ASP A 423 -3.89 -23.63 0.84
CA ASP A 423 -3.04 -23.20 1.96
C ASP A 423 -2.48 -24.43 2.68
N LEU A 424 -1.16 -24.57 2.66
CA LEU A 424 -0.44 -25.70 3.25
C LEU A 424 0.17 -25.31 4.59
N ILE A 425 -0.40 -25.85 5.66
CA ILE A 425 0.07 -25.65 7.02
C ILE A 425 0.81 -26.90 7.50
N ILE A 426 1.99 -26.76 8.09
CA ILE A 426 2.70 -27.90 8.69
C ILE A 426 2.13 -28.26 10.06
N GLY A 427 1.83 -29.54 10.25
CA GLY A 427 1.41 -30.12 11.53
C GLY A 427 2.53 -30.87 12.23
N ASP A 428 2.22 -31.41 13.42
CA ASP A 428 3.16 -32.14 14.27
C ASP A 428 3.82 -33.32 13.52
N SER A 429 5.14 -33.29 13.38
CA SER A 429 5.93 -34.31 12.66
C SER A 429 5.97 -35.65 13.39
N ASN A 430 5.60 -35.72 14.68
CA ASN A 430 5.32 -36.92 15.49
C ASN A 430 6.43 -38.00 15.63
N ASN A 431 7.36 -38.13 14.69
CA ASN A 431 8.35 -39.20 14.63
C ASN A 431 9.57 -38.82 13.76
N LEU A 432 10.77 -39.10 14.27
CA LEU A 432 12.05 -38.94 13.59
C LEU A 432 12.88 -40.20 13.82
N VAL A 433 13.34 -40.85 12.75
CA VAL A 433 14.02 -42.15 12.86
C VAL A 433 15.35 -42.16 12.13
N MET A 434 16.37 -42.77 12.73
CA MET A 434 17.62 -43.07 12.05
C MET A 434 17.38 -44.18 11.02
N VAL A 435 17.83 -43.97 9.78
CA VAL A 435 17.61 -44.89 8.65
C VAL A 435 18.90 -45.47 8.07
N GLY A 436 20.06 -44.93 8.44
CA GLY A 436 21.34 -45.39 7.95
C GLY A 436 22.53 -44.67 8.56
N ARG A 437 23.73 -45.12 8.20
CA ARG A 437 25.01 -44.54 8.60
C ARG A 437 26.09 -44.81 7.56
N GLU A 438 26.98 -43.84 7.39
CA GLU A 438 28.25 -44.01 6.69
C GLU A 438 29.36 -43.32 7.51
N GLY A 439 30.35 -44.08 7.98
CA GLY A 439 31.39 -43.53 8.88
C GLY A 439 30.80 -42.88 10.15
N SER A 440 31.13 -41.61 10.37
CA SER A 440 30.63 -40.76 11.47
C SER A 440 29.28 -40.12 11.20
N GLN A 441 28.76 -40.19 9.96
CA GLN A 441 27.48 -39.59 9.61
C GLN A 441 26.32 -40.55 9.86
N ALA A 442 25.31 -40.07 10.58
CA ALA A 442 24.03 -40.74 10.74
C ALA A 442 22.99 -40.06 9.84
N SER A 443 22.12 -40.85 9.20
CA SER A 443 21.03 -40.33 8.39
C SER A 443 19.67 -40.60 9.01
N PHE A 444 18.75 -39.67 8.79
CA PHE A 444 17.43 -39.63 9.41
C PHE A 444 16.33 -39.43 8.37
N GLY A 445 15.13 -39.86 8.74
CA GLY A 445 13.89 -39.46 8.09
C GLY A 445 12.93 -38.92 9.13
N SER A 446 12.30 -37.79 8.85
CA SER A 446 11.22 -37.22 9.65
C SER A 446 9.88 -37.56 9.05
N GLU A 447 8.90 -37.90 9.88
CA GLU A 447 7.51 -37.87 9.43
C GLU A 447 7.12 -36.43 9.13
N SER A 448 6.23 -36.25 8.16
CA SER A 448 5.71 -34.93 7.78
C SER A 448 4.19 -34.98 7.75
N VAL A 449 3.59 -33.98 8.39
CA VAL A 449 2.14 -33.75 8.41
C VAL A 449 1.88 -32.44 7.71
N MET A 450 1.14 -32.48 6.61
CA MET A 450 0.79 -31.27 5.83
C MET A 450 -0.72 -31.16 5.80
N CYS A 451 -1.24 -30.07 6.35
CA CYS A 451 -2.64 -29.78 6.54
C CYS A 451 -3.12 -28.82 5.46
N ASN A 452 -4.31 -29.03 4.91
CA ASN A 452 -4.97 -28.06 4.08
C ASN A 452 -5.80 -27.12 4.96
N GLY A 453 -5.24 -25.95 5.29
CA GLY A 453 -5.90 -24.89 6.04
C GLY A 453 -6.81 -23.99 5.18
N GLY A 454 -6.73 -24.14 3.86
CA GLY A 454 -7.35 -23.24 2.89
C GLY A 454 -8.78 -23.62 2.54
N THR A 455 -9.33 -22.90 1.56
CA THR A 455 -10.71 -23.10 1.08
C THR A 455 -10.80 -23.95 -0.18
N GLU A 456 -9.67 -24.31 -0.79
CA GLU A 456 -9.59 -25.18 -1.98
C GLU A 456 -8.74 -26.45 -1.72
N PRO A 457 -9.00 -27.57 -2.41
CA PRO A 457 -8.16 -28.77 -2.28
C PRO A 457 -6.71 -28.53 -2.75
N LEU A 458 -5.71 -28.91 -1.95
CA LEU A 458 -4.28 -28.90 -2.33
C LEU A 458 -3.98 -29.94 -3.41
N ASP A 459 -3.13 -29.59 -4.38
CA ASP A 459 -2.68 -30.50 -5.44
C ASP A 459 -1.67 -31.56 -4.92
N TRP A 460 -1.74 -32.79 -5.44
CA TRP A 460 -0.89 -33.91 -5.00
C TRP A 460 -0.54 -34.87 -6.14
N PHE A 461 -0.30 -34.34 -7.33
CA PHE A 461 -0.03 -35.12 -8.52
C PHE A 461 1.36 -35.76 -8.46
N ALA A 462 1.42 -37.07 -8.73
CA ALA A 462 2.71 -37.74 -8.85
C ALA A 462 3.49 -37.25 -10.08
N ASN A 463 4.82 -37.25 -9.97
CA ASN A 463 5.71 -37.03 -11.10
C ASN A 463 5.29 -37.88 -12.33
N PRO A 464 5.31 -37.30 -13.54
CA PRO A 464 6.04 -36.08 -13.95
C PRO A 464 5.31 -34.74 -13.73
N ASP A 465 4.12 -34.73 -13.13
CA ASP A 465 3.39 -33.49 -12.85
C ASP A 465 3.96 -32.82 -11.57
N PRO A 466 4.45 -31.57 -11.65
CA PRO A 466 5.15 -30.91 -10.53
C PRO A 466 4.21 -30.38 -9.44
N ARG A 467 2.88 -30.50 -9.61
CA ARG A 467 1.89 -29.97 -8.66
C ARG A 467 1.70 -30.92 -7.47
N HIS A 468 2.67 -30.90 -6.58
CA HIS A 468 2.72 -31.65 -5.33
C HIS A 468 3.66 -30.96 -4.33
N PRO A 469 3.61 -31.30 -3.04
CA PRO A 469 4.53 -30.73 -2.06
C PRO A 469 5.93 -31.30 -2.19
N MET A 470 6.91 -30.41 -2.01
CA MET A 470 8.34 -30.65 -2.10
C MET A 470 8.97 -30.33 -0.74
N MET A 471 9.35 -31.39 0.00
CA MET A 471 9.71 -31.31 1.42
C MET A 471 11.22 -31.32 1.64
N ALA A 472 11.72 -30.29 2.34
CA ALA A 472 13.03 -30.24 2.96
C ALA A 472 12.94 -30.66 4.44
N PHE A 473 13.91 -31.45 4.87
CA PHE A 473 14.12 -31.82 6.28
C PHE A 473 15.46 -31.28 6.75
N ASN A 474 15.45 -30.59 7.88
CA ASN A 474 16.63 -29.97 8.48
C ASN A 474 16.76 -30.36 9.96
N MET A 475 17.97 -30.28 10.48
CA MET A 475 18.25 -30.43 11.90
C MET A 475 19.16 -29.31 12.37
N PHE A 476 18.85 -28.78 13.54
CA PHE A 476 19.57 -27.69 14.18
C PHE A 476 20.00 -28.08 15.60
N ARG A 477 21.02 -27.39 16.09
CA ARG A 477 21.42 -27.42 17.49
C ARG A 477 21.42 -25.98 17.99
N LEU A 478 20.70 -25.76 19.09
CA LEU A 478 20.79 -24.55 19.88
C LEU A 478 21.76 -24.83 21.03
N ASP A 479 22.97 -24.29 20.90
CA ASP A 479 23.95 -24.25 21.98
C ASP A 479 23.60 -23.12 22.97
N SER A 480 24.41 -22.90 24.01
CA SER A 480 24.10 -21.96 25.09
C SER A 480 23.73 -20.55 24.63
N ASP A 481 24.23 -20.13 23.46
CA ASP A 481 23.86 -18.83 22.89
C ASP A 481 23.90 -18.76 21.35
N ARG A 482 23.85 -19.90 20.65
CA ARG A 482 24.02 -19.95 19.20
C ARG A 482 23.13 -21.01 18.58
N LEU A 483 22.30 -20.64 17.63
CA LEU A 483 21.52 -21.56 16.81
C LEU A 483 22.30 -21.89 15.53
N ILE A 484 22.59 -23.16 15.31
CA ILE A 484 23.33 -23.63 14.13
C ILE A 484 22.55 -24.75 13.42
N GLN A 485 22.62 -24.78 12.09
CA GLN A 485 22.12 -25.92 11.33
C GLN A 485 23.20 -27.00 11.26
N ILE A 486 22.87 -28.22 11.69
CA ILE A 486 23.82 -29.35 11.74
C ILE A 486 23.54 -30.41 10.68
N GLY A 487 22.42 -30.29 9.96
CA GLY A 487 22.08 -31.20 8.87
C GLY A 487 20.97 -30.68 7.97
N GLY A 488 20.99 -31.17 6.72
CA GLY A 488 19.96 -30.90 5.73
C GLY A 488 19.85 -32.03 4.73
N SER A 489 18.64 -32.23 4.22
CA SER A 489 18.33 -33.22 3.18
C SER A 489 18.20 -32.61 1.79
N TRP A 490 18.26 -33.48 0.77
CA TRP A 490 17.63 -33.23 -0.53
C TRP A 490 16.10 -33.21 -0.40
N ILE A 491 15.43 -32.77 -1.44
CA ILE A 491 14.00 -32.51 -1.42
C ILE A 491 13.21 -33.75 -1.76
N LYS A 492 12.35 -34.17 -0.85
CA LYS A 492 11.45 -35.28 -1.08
C LYS A 492 10.21 -34.80 -1.83
N HIS A 493 9.88 -35.46 -2.93
CA HIS A 493 8.69 -35.16 -3.73
C HIS A 493 7.48 -35.98 -3.27
N GLY A 494 6.32 -35.32 -3.13
CA GLY A 494 5.03 -35.96 -2.90
C GLY A 494 4.55 -36.78 -4.10
N TRP A 495 3.71 -37.80 -3.85
CA TRP A 495 3.16 -38.64 -4.94
C TRP A 495 1.70 -39.06 -4.75
N SER A 496 1.16 -38.95 -3.54
CA SER A 496 -0.23 -39.31 -3.23
C SER A 496 -0.61 -38.80 -1.85
N SER A 497 -1.84 -38.31 -1.69
CA SER A 497 -2.42 -37.87 -0.43
C SER A 497 -3.15 -39.01 0.32
N ALA A 498 -2.99 -39.05 1.65
CA ALA A 498 -3.59 -39.98 2.59
C ALA A 498 -4.96 -39.54 3.13
N GLN A 499 -5.30 -38.24 3.05
CA GLN A 499 -6.61 -37.68 3.43
C GLN A 499 -7.02 -37.96 4.90
N ALA A 500 -6.11 -37.70 5.84
CA ALA A 500 -6.34 -37.81 7.28
C ALA A 500 -6.86 -36.49 7.89
N ASP A 501 -7.25 -36.51 9.17
CA ASP A 501 -7.61 -35.32 9.97
C ASP A 501 -6.58 -35.12 11.09
N ALA A 502 -5.29 -35.19 10.75
CA ALA A 502 -4.20 -35.15 11.73
C ALA A 502 -4.11 -33.79 12.45
N CYS A 503 -4.54 -32.71 11.78
CA CYS A 503 -4.47 -31.34 12.27
C CYS A 503 -5.77 -30.88 12.95
N GLY A 504 -6.84 -31.69 12.87
CA GLY A 504 -8.12 -31.41 13.53
C GLY A 504 -8.94 -30.30 12.90
N PHE A 505 -8.71 -29.96 11.62
CA PHE A 505 -9.43 -28.91 10.91
C PHE A 505 -10.82 -29.35 10.44
N GLY A 506 -11.14 -30.65 10.52
CA GLY A 506 -12.38 -31.20 9.99
C GLY A 506 -12.20 -31.58 8.53
N CYS A 507 -11.77 -32.82 8.30
CA CYS A 507 -11.43 -33.31 6.97
C CYS A 507 -12.66 -33.55 6.07
N ASN A 508 -12.72 -32.81 4.95
CA ASN A 508 -13.59 -33.08 3.81
C ASN A 508 -12.80 -33.75 2.66
N PRO A 509 -12.72 -35.09 2.64
CA PRO A 509 -11.76 -35.80 1.79
C PRO A 509 -12.09 -35.69 0.29
N SER A 510 -11.05 -35.52 -0.52
CA SER A 510 -11.17 -35.62 -1.98
C SER A 510 -11.52 -37.06 -2.41
N PRO A 511 -12.31 -37.26 -3.49
CA PRO A 511 -12.59 -38.60 -4.03
C PRO A 511 -11.35 -39.29 -4.64
N THR A 512 -10.23 -38.58 -4.80
CA THR A 512 -8.99 -39.07 -5.40
C THR A 512 -7.79 -38.74 -4.52
N SER A 513 -6.72 -39.51 -4.62
CA SER A 513 -5.48 -39.24 -3.86
C SER A 513 -4.54 -38.22 -4.52
N THR A 514 -4.94 -37.61 -5.64
CA THR A 514 -4.18 -36.53 -6.33
C THR A 514 -4.48 -35.14 -5.77
N TYR A 515 -5.31 -35.06 -4.74
CA TYR A 515 -5.57 -33.83 -4.00
C TYR A 515 -5.54 -34.15 -2.51
N THR A 516 -5.34 -33.14 -1.65
CA THR A 516 -5.68 -33.17 -0.21
C THR A 516 -6.92 -32.29 0.00
N GLY A 517 -8.00 -32.87 0.52
CA GLY A 517 -9.28 -32.19 0.66
C GLY A 517 -9.21 -31.03 1.67
N VAL A 518 -10.18 -30.12 1.61
CA VAL A 518 -10.27 -28.98 2.55
C VAL A 518 -10.37 -29.50 3.98
N GLY A 519 -9.54 -28.96 4.87
CA GLY A 519 -9.42 -29.40 6.26
C GLY A 519 -8.80 -30.79 6.46
N CYS A 520 -8.40 -31.48 5.38
CA CYS A 520 -7.69 -32.75 5.47
C CYS A 520 -6.18 -32.53 5.54
N SER A 521 -5.47 -33.61 5.84
CA SER A 521 -4.02 -33.65 5.94
C SER A 521 -3.47 -34.86 5.21
N ASP A 522 -2.25 -34.74 4.73
CA ASP A 522 -1.44 -35.88 4.33
C ASP A 522 -0.38 -36.16 5.38
N THR A 523 -0.08 -37.44 5.60
CA THR A 523 0.96 -37.87 6.54
C THR A 523 1.90 -38.87 5.87
N TYR A 524 3.17 -38.49 5.75
CA TYR A 524 4.20 -39.39 5.27
C TYR A 524 5.08 -39.89 6.39
N GLY A 525 5.18 -41.21 6.52
CA GLY A 525 6.02 -41.82 7.54
C GLY A 525 7.51 -41.54 7.35
N ALA A 526 8.20 -41.37 8.49
CA ALA A 526 9.61 -41.03 8.61
C ALA A 526 10.57 -41.80 7.66
N SER A 527 10.52 -43.13 7.64
CA SER A 527 11.39 -43.92 6.74
C SER A 527 11.04 -43.76 5.26
N GLY A 528 9.78 -43.49 4.93
CA GLY A 528 9.34 -43.25 3.56
C GLY A 528 9.82 -41.90 3.04
N ASN A 529 9.82 -40.89 3.91
CA ASN A 529 10.38 -39.57 3.61
C ASN A 529 11.89 -39.60 3.39
N ALA A 530 12.62 -40.58 3.94
CA ALA A 530 14.05 -40.79 3.69
C ALA A 530 14.37 -41.68 2.48
N ALA A 531 13.37 -42.08 1.68
CA ALA A 531 13.60 -42.90 0.50
C ALA A 531 14.26 -42.09 -0.62
N GLN A 532 15.54 -42.36 -0.88
CA GLN A 532 16.40 -41.66 -1.87
C GLN A 532 15.81 -41.63 -3.28
N ILE A 533 15.05 -42.66 -3.66
CA ILE A 533 14.37 -42.71 -4.98
C ILE A 533 13.36 -41.56 -5.22
N ASN A 534 12.94 -40.87 -4.16
CA ASN A 534 12.01 -39.74 -4.23
C ASN A 534 12.69 -38.40 -3.92
N MET A 535 14.03 -38.36 -3.86
CA MET A 535 14.79 -37.17 -3.48
C MET A 535 15.45 -36.49 -4.67
N GLY A 536 15.25 -35.17 -4.78
CA GLY A 536 15.86 -34.30 -5.79
C GLY A 536 16.68 -33.17 -5.16
N PRO A 537 17.65 -32.59 -5.88
CA PRO A 537 18.46 -31.49 -5.37
C PRO A 537 17.61 -30.24 -5.15
N ARG A 538 17.89 -29.47 -4.08
CA ARG A 538 17.15 -28.21 -3.79
C ARG A 538 17.20 -27.19 -4.92
N SER A 539 18.28 -27.21 -5.71
CA SER A 539 18.54 -26.24 -6.77
C SER A 539 17.70 -26.41 -8.04
N GLU A 540 16.93 -27.49 -8.15
CA GLU A 540 15.97 -27.69 -9.24
C GLU A 540 14.60 -27.07 -8.95
N ILE A 541 14.42 -26.51 -7.74
CA ILE A 541 13.17 -25.96 -7.26
C ILE A 541 13.35 -24.46 -7.04
N ASP A 542 12.46 -23.67 -7.62
CA ASP A 542 12.24 -22.29 -7.23
C ASP A 542 11.31 -22.27 -6.00
N PRO A 543 11.83 -21.92 -4.81
CA PRO A 543 11.06 -21.98 -3.56
C PRO A 543 9.99 -20.88 -3.46
N TRP A 544 10.11 -19.79 -4.24
CA TRP A 544 9.12 -18.72 -4.25
C TRP A 544 7.92 -19.04 -5.12
N SER A 545 8.14 -19.61 -6.31
CA SER A 545 7.03 -19.94 -7.23
C SER A 545 6.54 -21.37 -7.12
N GLY A 546 7.27 -22.24 -6.41
CA GLY A 546 7.13 -23.69 -6.50
C GLY A 546 7.52 -24.25 -7.87
N GLY A 547 8.22 -23.48 -8.70
CA GLY A 547 8.63 -23.89 -10.03
C GLY A 547 9.55 -25.12 -9.99
N PHE A 548 9.14 -26.20 -10.65
CA PHE A 548 9.93 -27.42 -10.83
C PHE A 548 9.69 -28.04 -12.20
N ILE A 549 10.76 -28.55 -12.83
CA ILE A 549 10.70 -29.23 -14.13
C ILE A 549 11.22 -30.66 -13.95
N TYR A 550 10.33 -31.64 -14.05
CA TYR A 550 10.69 -33.05 -13.89
C TYR A 550 11.54 -33.60 -15.04
N GLU A 551 11.27 -33.17 -16.28
CA GLU A 551 12.02 -33.66 -17.45
C GLU A 551 13.46 -33.13 -17.43
N GLY A 552 14.43 -34.02 -17.32
CA GLY A 552 15.85 -33.67 -17.19
C GLY A 552 16.33 -33.43 -15.76
N SER A 553 15.45 -33.57 -14.77
CA SER A 553 15.79 -33.51 -13.34
C SER A 553 16.74 -34.64 -12.92
N PHE A 554 17.58 -34.38 -11.91
CA PHE A 554 18.38 -35.40 -11.26
C PHE A 554 17.52 -36.50 -10.64
N LEU A 555 16.33 -36.16 -10.13
CA LEU A 555 15.34 -37.13 -9.62
C LEU A 555 14.92 -38.15 -10.69
N GLN A 556 14.86 -37.75 -11.96
CA GLN A 556 14.50 -38.64 -13.07
C GLN A 556 15.64 -39.59 -13.44
N SER A 557 16.89 -39.11 -13.35
CA SER A 557 18.06 -39.80 -13.91
C SER A 557 18.88 -40.56 -12.87
N ASP A 558 18.71 -40.26 -11.60
CA ASP A 558 19.42 -40.91 -10.51
C ASP A 558 18.71 -42.20 -10.05
N GLY A 559 19.32 -43.34 -10.35
CA GLY A 559 18.85 -44.67 -9.96
C GLY A 559 19.74 -45.36 -8.92
N GLY A 560 20.70 -44.64 -8.33
CA GLY A 560 21.70 -45.19 -7.43
C GLY A 560 22.75 -46.08 -8.16
N PRO A 561 23.47 -46.95 -7.42
CA PRO A 561 23.33 -47.23 -5.99
C PRO A 561 23.85 -46.08 -5.12
N TRP A 562 23.05 -45.69 -4.14
CA TRP A 562 23.43 -44.70 -3.13
C TRP A 562 24.05 -45.38 -1.92
N ASP A 563 24.88 -44.64 -1.18
CA ASP A 563 25.24 -45.05 0.18
C ASP A 563 24.09 -44.79 1.17
N GLN A 564 24.34 -44.99 2.47
CA GLN A 564 23.29 -44.90 3.48
C GLN A 564 22.94 -43.46 3.93
N VAL A 565 23.72 -42.45 3.54
CA VAL A 565 23.56 -41.05 3.98
C VAL A 565 23.28 -40.09 2.84
N GLU A 566 23.71 -40.42 1.63
CA GLU A 566 23.50 -39.66 0.40
C GLU A 566 22.04 -39.20 0.25
N GLN A 567 21.83 -37.91 -0.05
CA GLN A 567 20.53 -37.23 -0.23
C GLN A 567 19.66 -37.10 1.03
N ARG A 568 19.86 -37.93 2.05
CA ARG A 568 19.05 -37.91 3.27
C ARG A 568 19.46 -36.77 4.19
N LEU A 569 18.61 -36.47 5.18
CA LEU A 569 19.00 -35.64 6.32
C LEU A 569 20.14 -36.37 7.03
N SER A 570 21.35 -35.84 6.91
CA SER A 570 22.56 -36.42 7.47
C SER A 570 23.19 -35.45 8.46
N VAL A 571 23.74 -35.99 9.54
CA VAL A 571 24.33 -35.25 10.66
C VAL A 571 25.56 -36.01 11.14
N GLU A 572 26.62 -35.30 11.50
CA GLU A 572 27.80 -35.90 12.12
C GLU A 572 27.52 -36.35 13.56
N ASP A 573 28.16 -37.45 13.97
CA ASP A 573 28.04 -37.97 15.33
C ASP A 573 28.43 -36.95 16.40
N ASP A 574 29.46 -36.15 16.13
CA ASP A 574 29.97 -35.18 17.09
C ASP A 574 28.91 -34.11 17.36
N ASP A 575 28.15 -33.69 16.34
CA ASP A 575 27.07 -32.70 16.50
C ASP A 575 25.86 -33.21 17.28
N LEU A 576 25.69 -34.53 17.32
CA LEU A 576 24.63 -35.21 18.07
C LEU A 576 25.02 -35.58 19.49
N ASP A 577 26.32 -35.58 19.83
CA ASP A 577 26.80 -36.09 21.11
C ASP A 577 26.52 -35.11 22.27
N PRO A 578 25.59 -35.43 23.19
CA PRO A 578 25.31 -34.55 24.32
C PRO A 578 26.48 -34.44 25.31
N ALA A 579 27.48 -35.34 25.22
CA ALA A 579 28.71 -35.23 26.00
C ALA A 579 29.64 -34.13 25.46
N LEU A 580 29.60 -33.85 24.15
CA LEU A 580 30.33 -32.74 23.53
C LEU A 580 29.55 -31.43 23.61
N HIS A 581 28.22 -31.51 23.62
CA HIS A 581 27.31 -30.37 23.62
C HIS A 581 26.38 -30.37 24.86
N PRO A 582 26.94 -30.22 26.08
CA PRO A 582 26.17 -30.30 27.30
C PRO A 582 25.21 -29.11 27.43
N GLY A 583 23.91 -29.41 27.55
CA GLY A 583 22.86 -28.40 27.73
C GLY A 583 22.28 -27.85 26.43
N SER A 584 22.78 -28.29 25.27
CA SER A 584 22.23 -27.92 23.98
C SER A 584 20.86 -28.57 23.75
N ILE A 585 20.06 -27.91 22.90
CA ILE A 585 18.75 -28.38 22.45
C ILE A 585 18.89 -28.74 20.98
N TRP A 586 18.45 -29.92 20.58
CA TRP A 586 18.36 -30.29 19.17
C TRP A 586 16.96 -30.01 18.67
N ILE A 587 16.86 -29.58 17.41
CA ILE A 587 15.61 -29.17 16.79
C ILE A 587 15.52 -29.84 15.42
N SER A 588 14.36 -30.40 15.09
CA SER A 588 14.03 -30.89 13.76
C SER A 588 13.13 -29.88 13.07
N GLU A 589 13.27 -29.71 11.77
CA GLU A 589 12.40 -28.84 10.96
C GLU A 589 11.94 -29.57 9.70
N VAL A 590 10.70 -29.30 9.32
CA VAL A 590 10.14 -29.64 8.01
C VAL A 590 9.77 -28.32 7.34
N SER A 591 10.30 -28.08 6.15
CA SER A 591 9.96 -26.94 5.29
C SER A 591 9.45 -27.48 3.96
N VAL A 592 8.33 -26.95 3.46
CA VAL A 592 7.64 -27.48 2.29
C VAL A 592 7.38 -26.39 1.29
N VAL A 593 7.76 -26.62 0.04
CA VAL A 593 7.35 -25.78 -1.09
C VAL A 593 6.19 -26.48 -1.79
N HIS A 594 5.09 -25.77 -2.02
CA HIS A 594 3.96 -26.27 -2.78
C HIS A 594 3.51 -25.19 -3.79
N PRO A 595 3.43 -25.47 -5.11
CA PRO A 595 3.19 -24.42 -6.12
C PRO A 595 1.84 -23.71 -6.04
N GLY A 596 0.86 -24.34 -5.38
CA GLY A 596 -0.47 -23.76 -5.15
C GLY A 596 -0.65 -23.14 -3.77
N ASP A 597 0.36 -23.24 -2.89
CA ASP A 597 0.27 -22.68 -1.54
C ASP A 597 0.34 -21.16 -1.59
N ILE A 598 -0.62 -20.48 -0.98
CA ILE A 598 -0.75 -19.02 -1.05
C ILE A 598 -0.11 -18.32 0.15
N ASP A 599 0.18 -19.05 1.24
CA ASP A 599 0.84 -18.53 2.41
C ASP A 599 2.10 -19.35 2.73
N HIS A 600 3.25 -18.84 2.28
CA HIS A 600 4.51 -19.53 2.57
C HIS A 600 4.99 -19.35 4.01
N THR A 601 4.26 -18.69 4.92
CA THR A 601 4.69 -18.55 6.32
C THR A 601 4.29 -19.72 7.21
N THR A 602 3.37 -20.57 6.74
CA THR A 602 2.82 -21.70 7.48
C THR A 602 3.32 -23.05 6.94
N ASN A 603 4.08 -23.04 5.84
CA ASN A 603 4.60 -24.23 5.18
C ASN A 603 5.92 -24.76 5.75
N HIS A 604 6.34 -24.22 6.90
CA HIS A 604 7.45 -24.71 7.69
C HIS A 604 7.11 -24.74 9.18
N ALA A 605 7.64 -25.76 9.85
CA ALA A 605 7.57 -25.87 11.30
C ALA A 605 8.81 -26.56 11.87
N TRP A 606 9.11 -26.22 13.11
CA TRP A 606 10.21 -26.81 13.88
C TRP A 606 9.76 -27.37 15.22
N GLU A 607 10.47 -28.39 15.69
CA GLU A 607 10.17 -29.12 16.92
C GLU A 607 11.47 -29.45 17.68
N PRO A 608 11.56 -29.14 18.98
CA PRO A 608 12.62 -29.65 19.84
C PRO A 608 12.60 -31.19 19.90
N ILE A 609 13.77 -31.80 19.75
CA ILE A 609 13.97 -33.25 19.81
C ILE A 609 14.95 -33.64 20.93
N GLY A 610 14.60 -34.70 21.66
CA GLY A 610 15.51 -35.38 22.57
C GLY A 610 16.43 -36.33 21.82
N VAL A 611 17.74 -36.17 21.98
CA VAL A 611 18.76 -37.01 21.35
C VAL A 611 19.36 -37.96 22.40
N THR A 612 19.36 -39.26 22.09
CA THR A 612 20.02 -40.27 22.93
C THR A 612 20.79 -41.26 22.06
N GLY A 613 21.94 -41.72 22.54
CA GLY A 613 22.82 -42.61 21.78
C GLY A 613 24.28 -42.37 22.13
N SER A 614 25.16 -42.79 21.23
CA SER A 614 26.61 -42.53 21.33
C SER A 614 27.23 -42.57 19.94
N PRO A 615 28.31 -41.80 19.69
CA PRO A 615 29.05 -41.84 18.44
C PRO A 615 29.39 -43.26 17.97
N GLY A 616 29.29 -43.51 16.66
CA GLY A 616 29.46 -44.83 16.03
C GLY A 616 28.32 -45.82 16.27
N GLY A 617 27.31 -45.46 17.09
CA GLY A 617 26.16 -46.28 17.42
C GLY A 617 24.88 -45.87 16.68
N ASN A 618 23.74 -46.36 17.20
CA ASN A 618 22.43 -45.91 16.76
C ASN A 618 21.98 -44.73 17.62
N TRP A 619 21.48 -43.69 16.97
CA TRP A 619 20.82 -42.56 17.62
C TRP A 619 19.31 -42.78 17.68
N SER A 620 18.72 -42.39 18.81
CA SER A 620 17.28 -42.40 19.03
C SER A 620 16.82 -40.96 19.25
N MET A 621 15.90 -40.52 18.40
CA MET A 621 15.29 -39.20 18.46
C MET A 621 13.90 -39.29 19.09
N ASN A 622 13.58 -38.35 19.98
CA ASN A 622 12.28 -38.28 20.64
C ASN A 622 11.70 -36.89 20.41
N MET A 623 10.61 -36.78 19.65
CA MET A 623 9.90 -35.49 19.50
C MET A 623 9.37 -35.07 20.87
N SER A 624 9.82 -33.92 21.37
CA SER A 624 9.68 -33.55 22.79
C SER A 624 8.65 -32.45 23.05
N ALA A 625 8.13 -31.82 22.00
CA ALA A 625 7.09 -30.79 22.04
C ALA A 625 6.29 -30.77 20.73
N GLN A 626 5.22 -29.96 20.67
CA GLN A 626 4.46 -29.71 19.44
C GLN A 626 5.24 -28.81 18.48
N SER A 627 4.95 -28.97 17.18
CA SER A 627 5.43 -28.11 16.11
C SER A 627 5.15 -26.64 16.39
N GLN A 628 6.14 -25.81 16.14
CA GLN A 628 6.02 -24.35 16.08
C GLN A 628 6.10 -23.94 14.62
N LEU A 629 5.07 -23.27 14.11
CA LEU A 629 5.08 -22.68 12.76
C LEU A 629 6.06 -21.49 12.73
N GLY A 630 6.63 -21.23 11.56
CA GLY A 630 7.55 -20.11 11.37
C GLY A 630 9.04 -20.50 11.47
N THR A 631 9.92 -19.50 11.40
CA THR A 631 11.37 -19.72 11.33
C THR A 631 11.89 -20.43 12.59
N VAL A 632 12.82 -21.38 12.42
CA VAL A 632 13.54 -22.03 13.52
C VAL A 632 14.31 -21.05 14.40
N GLN A 633 14.64 -19.86 13.90
CA GLN A 633 15.30 -18.81 14.67
C GLN A 633 14.47 -18.33 15.87
N ALA A 634 13.14 -18.53 15.86
CA ALA A 634 12.28 -18.26 17.01
C ALA A 634 12.61 -19.16 18.23
N ALA A 635 13.33 -20.27 18.02
CA ALA A 635 13.83 -21.10 19.11
C ALA A 635 15.00 -20.46 19.87
N TRP A 636 15.67 -19.45 19.30
CA TRP A 636 16.88 -18.83 19.85
C TRP A 636 16.55 -17.72 20.86
N PRO A 637 16.71 -17.95 22.17
CA PRO A 637 16.18 -17.05 23.18
C PRO A 637 16.91 -15.70 23.20
N GLY A 638 16.15 -14.61 23.08
CA GLY A 638 16.67 -13.25 23.14
C GLY A 638 17.38 -12.77 21.87
N ALA A 639 17.25 -13.50 20.75
CA ALA A 639 17.60 -13.00 19.44
C ALA A 639 16.46 -12.12 18.89
N SER A 640 16.82 -11.03 18.23
CA SER A 640 15.90 -10.25 17.38
C SER A 640 15.86 -10.88 16.00
N ILE A 641 14.72 -10.84 15.30
CA ILE A 641 14.54 -11.51 14.00
C ILE A 641 13.92 -10.52 13.01
N GLU A 642 14.64 -10.27 11.93
CA GLU A 642 14.22 -9.39 10.85
C GLU A 642 13.86 -10.18 9.59
N VAL A 643 12.81 -9.74 8.89
CA VAL A 643 12.46 -10.29 7.57
C VAL A 643 13.25 -9.53 6.51
N VAL A 644 14.07 -10.26 5.75
CA VAL A 644 14.91 -9.70 4.69
C VAL A 644 14.35 -10.15 3.35
N GLN A 645 13.70 -9.24 2.62
CA GLN A 645 13.08 -9.54 1.33
C GLN A 645 13.20 -8.36 0.34
N PRO A 646 13.30 -8.62 -0.97
CA PRO A 646 13.32 -7.57 -1.97
C PRO A 646 11.95 -6.89 -2.07
N LEU A 647 11.93 -5.55 -2.12
CA LEU A 647 10.72 -4.75 -2.24
C LEU A 647 10.61 -4.07 -3.63
N PRO A 648 9.42 -4.02 -4.26
CA PRO A 648 8.21 -4.77 -3.89
C PRO A 648 8.45 -6.29 -3.94
N ALA A 649 7.65 -7.10 -3.25
CA ALA A 649 7.84 -8.55 -3.11
C ALA A 649 7.85 -9.29 -4.47
N ILE A 650 9.04 -9.37 -5.08
CA ILE A 650 9.31 -9.98 -6.40
C ILE A 650 10.15 -11.28 -6.29
N ASP A 651 10.46 -11.68 -5.06
CA ASP A 651 11.14 -12.90 -4.65
C ASP A 651 10.64 -13.27 -3.25
N GLY A 652 11.03 -14.45 -2.77
CA GLY A 652 10.84 -14.81 -1.38
C GLY A 652 11.78 -14.10 -0.42
N ARG A 653 11.76 -14.56 0.81
CA ARG A 653 12.34 -13.95 1.99
C ARG A 653 13.47 -14.79 2.59
N CYS A 654 14.37 -14.09 3.26
CA CYS A 654 15.24 -14.65 4.28
C CYS A 654 14.82 -14.10 5.64
N TYR A 655 15.26 -14.76 6.70
CA TYR A 655 15.14 -14.30 8.08
C TYR A 655 16.53 -14.07 8.65
N LEU A 656 16.80 -12.86 9.10
CA LEU A 656 18.06 -12.46 9.72
C LEU A 656 17.84 -12.33 11.22
N ALA A 657 18.28 -13.31 11.99
CA ALA A 657 18.25 -13.23 13.44
C ALA A 657 19.60 -12.84 14.00
N HIS A 658 19.63 -11.98 15.00
CA HIS A 658 20.86 -11.45 15.57
C HIS A 658 20.80 -11.31 17.09
N LYS A 659 21.96 -11.45 17.73
CA LYS A 659 22.12 -11.31 19.17
C LYS A 659 23.50 -10.77 19.51
N VAL A 660 23.54 -9.86 20.49
CA VAL A 660 24.78 -9.26 20.97
C VAL A 660 24.96 -9.57 22.46
N THR A 661 26.11 -10.13 22.82
CA THR A 661 26.42 -10.57 24.18
C THR A 661 27.64 -9.80 24.71
N ASP A 662 27.49 -9.13 25.86
CA ASP A 662 28.60 -8.47 26.56
C ASP A 662 29.53 -9.52 27.18
N ASN A 663 30.81 -9.52 26.77
CA ASN A 663 31.81 -10.45 27.26
C ASN A 663 32.30 -10.09 28.68
N GLY A 664 31.93 -8.92 29.21
CA GLY A 664 32.26 -8.44 30.54
C GLY A 664 33.70 -7.91 30.68
N ASP A 665 34.42 -7.77 29.57
CA ASP A 665 35.79 -7.29 29.49
C ASP A 665 35.95 -6.01 28.64
N GLY A 666 34.82 -5.41 28.24
CA GLY A 666 34.79 -4.25 27.34
C GLY A 666 34.76 -4.64 25.86
N THR A 667 34.52 -5.91 25.54
CA THR A 667 34.18 -6.38 24.20
C THR A 667 32.78 -6.99 24.16
N TRP A 668 32.19 -7.01 22.97
CA TRP A 668 30.87 -7.57 22.70
C TRP A 668 30.98 -8.61 21.58
N HIS A 669 30.32 -9.75 21.78
CA HIS A 669 30.16 -10.77 20.77
C HIS A 669 28.90 -10.49 19.95
N TYR A 670 29.05 -10.34 18.64
CA TYR A 670 27.96 -10.18 17.68
C TYR A 670 27.77 -11.49 16.94
N GLU A 671 26.60 -12.11 17.07
CA GLU A 671 26.22 -13.33 16.36
C GLU A 671 25.00 -13.05 15.49
N TYR A 672 25.12 -13.38 14.21
CA TYR A 672 24.05 -13.30 13.22
C TYR A 672 23.79 -14.69 12.66
N SER A 673 22.51 -15.00 12.43
CA SER A 673 22.08 -16.17 11.67
C SER A 673 21.20 -15.70 10.53
N LEU A 674 21.48 -16.16 9.33
CA LEU A 674 20.73 -15.83 8.14
C LEU A 674 20.14 -17.12 7.57
N TYR A 675 18.83 -17.22 7.62
CA TYR A 675 18.06 -18.36 7.13
C TYR A 675 17.34 -17.99 5.83
N ASN A 676 17.65 -18.69 4.73
CA ASN A 676 16.88 -18.49 3.49
C ASN A 676 15.65 -19.39 3.53
N HIS A 677 14.47 -18.78 3.58
CA HIS A 677 13.20 -19.49 3.66
C HIS A 677 12.69 -19.84 2.26
N ASP A 678 12.35 -18.82 1.46
CA ASP A 678 11.77 -18.98 0.12
C ASP A 678 12.40 -18.07 -0.94
N MET A 679 13.57 -17.48 -0.70
CA MET A 679 14.25 -16.62 -1.68
C MET A 679 14.98 -17.44 -2.75
N GLY A 680 14.45 -17.46 -3.97
CA GLY A 680 14.95 -18.29 -5.08
C GLY A 680 16.27 -17.80 -5.68
N ARG A 681 16.58 -16.50 -5.55
CA ARG A 681 17.84 -15.94 -6.06
C ARG A 681 19.07 -16.25 -5.21
N ASN A 682 18.89 -16.77 -3.99
CA ASN A 682 19.93 -17.11 -3.02
C ASN A 682 20.79 -15.91 -2.57
N ALA A 683 21.42 -16.02 -1.41
CA ALA A 683 22.38 -15.00 -0.97
C ALA A 683 23.83 -15.40 -1.27
N GLY A 684 24.64 -14.42 -1.67
CA GLY A 684 26.04 -14.59 -2.06
C GLY A 684 27.02 -13.84 -1.17
N SER A 685 26.55 -12.85 -0.42
CA SER A 685 27.34 -12.14 0.57
C SER A 685 26.48 -11.60 1.71
N PHE A 686 27.11 -11.35 2.85
CA PHE A 686 26.52 -10.70 4.02
C PHE A 686 27.53 -9.70 4.55
N SER A 687 27.10 -8.47 4.82
CA SER A 687 27.99 -7.39 5.24
C SER A 687 27.42 -6.65 6.44
N ILE A 688 28.28 -6.29 7.39
CA ILE A 688 27.94 -5.49 8.57
C ILE A 688 28.83 -4.25 8.57
N SER A 689 28.19 -3.07 8.61
CA SER A 689 28.90 -1.79 8.72
C SER A 689 29.53 -1.64 10.10
N VAL A 690 30.79 -1.20 10.14
CA VAL A 690 31.55 -1.03 11.37
C VAL A 690 32.62 0.03 11.14
N ALA A 691 32.67 1.05 12.00
CA ALA A 691 33.65 2.12 11.86
C ALA A 691 35.11 1.59 11.89
N SER A 692 36.00 2.22 11.13
CA SER A 692 37.40 1.82 10.99
C SER A 692 38.21 1.87 12.30
N ASN A 693 37.73 2.63 13.30
CA ASN A 693 38.36 2.78 14.61
C ASN A 693 37.86 1.77 15.66
N VAL A 694 36.92 0.89 15.30
CA VAL A 694 36.48 -0.23 16.14
C VAL A 694 37.40 -1.42 15.90
N GLU A 695 37.98 -1.98 16.95
CA GLU A 695 38.80 -3.18 16.87
C GLU A 695 37.92 -4.41 16.78
N VAL A 696 38.10 -5.20 15.73
CA VAL A 696 37.35 -6.43 15.46
C VAL A 696 38.27 -7.63 15.56
N THR A 697 37.82 -8.67 16.26
CA THR A 697 38.53 -9.95 16.41
C THR A 697 37.56 -11.13 16.24
N ASN A 698 38.10 -12.35 16.18
CA ASN A 698 37.31 -13.59 16.15
C ASN A 698 36.21 -13.64 15.08
N ILE A 699 36.50 -13.10 13.89
CA ILE A 699 35.60 -13.19 12.73
C ILE A 699 35.40 -14.68 12.39
N ASP A 700 34.16 -15.14 12.55
CA ASP A 700 33.72 -16.52 12.40
C ASP A 700 32.67 -16.64 11.29
N PHE A 701 32.59 -17.82 10.71
CA PHE A 701 31.56 -18.21 9.75
C PHE A 701 31.25 -19.69 9.97
N PHE A 702 29.97 -20.04 9.90
CA PHE A 702 29.57 -21.44 9.93
C PHE A 702 28.44 -21.72 8.93
N ALA A 703 28.60 -22.82 8.20
CA ALA A 703 27.59 -23.39 7.33
C ALA A 703 27.53 -24.92 7.49
N PRO A 704 26.34 -25.54 7.38
CA PRO A 704 26.23 -27.00 7.41
C PRO A 704 26.94 -27.64 6.22
N THR A 705 27.68 -28.71 6.47
CA THR A 705 28.20 -29.57 5.39
C THR A 705 27.11 -30.53 4.94
N ILE A 706 26.80 -30.54 3.65
CA ILE A 706 25.78 -31.44 3.09
C ILE A 706 26.29 -32.20 1.87
N HIS A 707 25.64 -33.33 1.58
CA HIS A 707 25.82 -34.02 0.31
C HIS A 707 25.26 -33.18 -0.84
N ASN A 708 26.13 -32.75 -1.75
CA ASN A 708 25.75 -31.90 -2.87
C ASN A 708 26.64 -32.13 -4.09
N VAL A 709 26.06 -31.97 -5.28
CA VAL A 709 26.75 -32.17 -6.57
C VAL A 709 26.84 -30.90 -7.42
N PHE A 710 26.16 -29.82 -7.01
CA PHE A 710 26.04 -28.59 -7.79
C PHE A 710 26.67 -27.35 -7.16
N PHE A 711 27.05 -27.38 -5.88
CA PHE A 711 27.63 -26.26 -5.14
C PHE A 711 28.71 -26.77 -4.18
N SER A 712 29.66 -25.90 -3.86
CA SER A 712 30.71 -26.20 -2.88
C SER A 712 30.14 -26.19 -1.46
N ASN A 713 30.87 -26.82 -0.52
CA ASN A 713 30.70 -26.62 0.92
C ASN A 713 31.81 -25.73 1.48
N ASP A 714 32.60 -25.06 0.63
CA ASP A 714 33.67 -24.16 1.07
C ASP A 714 33.08 -22.98 1.86
N ASP A 715 33.78 -22.60 2.93
CA ASP A 715 33.39 -21.48 3.79
C ASP A 715 33.40 -20.14 3.03
N TRP A 716 32.53 -19.23 3.44
CA TRP A 716 32.57 -17.86 2.94
C TRP A 716 33.82 -17.15 3.44
N SER A 717 34.52 -16.47 2.54
CA SER A 717 35.67 -15.66 2.93
C SER A 717 35.19 -14.35 3.56
N ALA A 718 35.75 -14.01 4.71
CA ALA A 718 35.51 -12.74 5.38
C ALA A 718 36.60 -11.72 5.04
N VAL A 719 36.20 -10.49 4.72
CA VAL A 719 37.09 -9.34 4.49
C VAL A 719 36.67 -8.21 5.42
N ARG A 720 37.65 -7.62 6.11
CA ARG A 720 37.48 -6.40 6.91
C ARG A 720 38.20 -5.24 6.22
N ASP A 721 37.47 -4.17 5.93
CA ASP A 721 38.00 -2.91 5.41
C ASP A 721 37.60 -1.71 6.30
N GLY A 722 37.61 -0.49 5.76
CA GLY A 722 37.28 0.73 6.48
C GLY A 722 35.78 0.96 6.73
N GLU A 723 34.92 0.24 5.99
CA GLU A 723 33.47 0.42 6.01
C GLU A 723 32.78 -0.68 6.83
N GLY A 724 33.34 -1.90 6.84
CA GLY A 724 32.73 -2.99 7.59
C GLY A 724 33.39 -4.36 7.42
N ILE A 725 32.64 -5.40 7.76
CA ILE A 725 33.02 -6.80 7.55
C ILE A 725 32.09 -7.39 6.50
N THR A 726 32.64 -8.02 5.47
CA THR A 726 31.88 -8.71 4.41
C THR A 726 32.29 -10.17 4.35
N TRP A 727 31.33 -11.09 4.51
CA TRP A 727 31.47 -12.50 4.18
C TRP A 727 30.89 -12.76 2.80
N SER A 728 31.58 -13.52 1.96
CA SER A 728 31.08 -13.84 0.62
C SER A 728 31.58 -15.18 0.08
N THR A 729 30.78 -15.78 -0.79
CA THR A 729 31.19 -16.89 -1.67
C THR A 729 31.70 -16.35 -3.01
N THR A 730 32.32 -17.21 -3.83
CA THR A 730 32.59 -16.91 -5.24
C THR A 730 31.31 -16.54 -6.00
N ASP A 731 31.48 -15.77 -7.08
CA ASP A 731 30.39 -15.28 -7.92
C ASP A 731 29.51 -16.39 -8.52
N HIS A 732 28.33 -16.00 -9.01
CA HIS A 732 27.39 -16.90 -9.67
C HIS A 732 27.96 -17.58 -10.92
N ALA A 733 28.82 -16.88 -11.67
CA ALA A 733 29.44 -17.42 -12.88
C ALA A 733 30.38 -18.60 -12.59
N SER A 734 30.87 -18.73 -11.35
CA SER A 734 31.72 -19.81 -10.88
C SER A 734 30.99 -21.14 -10.68
N GLY A 735 29.65 -21.16 -10.80
CA GLY A 735 28.82 -22.36 -10.78
C GLY A 735 29.06 -23.22 -9.54
N ALA A 736 29.47 -24.48 -9.75
CA ALA A 736 29.65 -25.44 -8.66
C ALA A 736 30.77 -25.12 -7.66
N SER A 737 31.58 -24.10 -7.92
CA SER A 737 32.58 -23.61 -6.96
C SER A 737 31.96 -22.65 -5.93
N ALA A 738 30.77 -22.10 -6.18
CA ALA A 738 30.08 -21.23 -5.25
C ALA A 738 29.33 -22.03 -4.18
N ASN A 739 29.17 -21.45 -2.99
CA ASN A 739 28.37 -21.94 -1.89
C ASN A 739 27.32 -20.89 -1.48
N PRO A 740 26.36 -20.52 -2.35
CA PRO A 740 25.34 -19.54 -1.99
C PRO A 740 24.39 -20.09 -0.92
N LEU A 741 23.86 -19.20 -0.08
CA LEU A 741 22.83 -19.55 0.89
C LEU A 741 21.50 -19.84 0.17
N ARG A 742 21.23 -21.13 0.01
CA ARG A 742 20.03 -21.66 -0.66
C ARG A 742 18.89 -21.86 0.32
N TRP A 743 17.67 -21.96 -0.21
CA TRP A 743 16.47 -22.14 0.59
C TRP A 743 16.51 -23.39 1.50
N GLY A 744 15.93 -23.21 2.69
CA GLY A 744 15.97 -24.14 3.81
C GLY A 744 17.37 -24.35 4.41
N PHE A 745 18.32 -23.43 4.19
CA PHE A 745 19.61 -23.42 4.88
C PHE A 745 19.80 -22.15 5.72
N LEU A 746 20.57 -22.29 6.80
CA LEU A 746 20.95 -21.24 7.74
C LEU A 746 22.47 -21.15 7.82
N TYR A 747 23.03 -19.96 7.62
CA TYR A 747 24.45 -19.66 7.87
C TYR A 747 24.60 -18.71 9.05
N ASN A 748 25.70 -18.88 9.78
CA ASN A 748 26.05 -18.05 10.93
C ASN A 748 27.26 -17.18 10.62
N PHE A 749 27.24 -15.96 11.16
CA PHE A 749 28.32 -14.98 11.06
C PHE A 749 28.57 -14.44 12.46
N GLY A 750 29.82 -14.47 12.92
CA GLY A 750 30.18 -14.06 14.26
C GLY A 750 31.43 -13.18 14.29
N PHE A 751 31.53 -12.28 15.24
CA PHE A 751 32.78 -11.59 15.57
C PHE A 751 32.71 -10.92 16.95
N ASP A 752 33.86 -10.57 17.51
CA ASP A 752 33.96 -9.75 18.71
C ASP A 752 34.42 -8.33 18.35
N ALA A 753 33.82 -7.31 18.96
CA ALA A 753 34.24 -5.91 18.80
C ALA A 753 34.43 -5.22 20.15
N ASP A 754 35.32 -4.21 20.20
CA ASP A 754 35.55 -3.37 21.39
C ASP A 754 34.57 -2.20 21.55
N ALA A 755 33.41 -2.30 20.89
CA ALA A 755 32.36 -1.31 20.93
C ALA A 755 30.99 -1.94 21.19
N ALA A 756 30.17 -1.21 21.97
CA ALA A 756 28.82 -1.62 22.32
C ALA A 756 27.89 -1.59 21.10
N PRO A 757 26.80 -2.38 21.09
CA PRO A 757 25.85 -2.36 19.98
C PRO A 757 25.12 -1.03 19.87
N GLU A 758 24.99 -0.58 18.63
CA GLU A 758 24.10 0.47 18.16
C GLU A 758 23.19 -0.10 17.08
N THR A 759 22.16 0.66 16.70
CA THR A 759 21.35 0.34 15.54
C THR A 759 22.13 0.68 14.26
N GLY A 760 22.28 -0.28 13.36
CA GLY A 760 22.94 -0.09 12.07
C GLY A 760 22.41 -1.02 11.00
N MET A 761 23.02 -0.98 9.82
CA MET A 761 22.54 -1.72 8.65
C MET A 761 23.40 -2.96 8.36
N ALA A 762 22.72 -4.07 8.14
CA ALA A 762 23.26 -5.25 7.48
C ALA A 762 22.90 -5.23 5.99
N ILE A 763 23.82 -5.67 5.14
CA ILE A 763 23.64 -5.75 3.69
C ILE A 763 23.73 -7.20 3.24
N LEU A 764 22.63 -7.71 2.71
CA LEU A 764 22.52 -9.04 2.11
C LEU A 764 22.72 -8.95 0.59
N GLY A 765 23.83 -9.44 0.06
CA GLY A 765 24.07 -9.48 -1.38
C GLY A 765 23.38 -10.66 -2.05
N VAL A 766 22.61 -10.40 -3.11
CA VAL A 766 21.91 -11.42 -3.90
C VAL A 766 22.91 -12.14 -4.81
N HIS A 767 22.90 -13.48 -4.81
CA HIS A 767 23.87 -14.26 -5.59
C HIS A 767 23.54 -14.29 -7.08
N SER A 768 22.28 -14.56 -7.42
CA SER A 768 21.84 -14.64 -8.82
C SER A 768 21.70 -13.25 -9.44
N PRO A 769 21.94 -13.08 -10.76
CA PRO A 769 21.75 -11.79 -11.43
C PRO A 769 20.35 -11.20 -11.18
N SER A 770 20.31 -9.96 -10.65
CA SER A 770 19.09 -9.30 -10.21
C SER A 770 19.15 -7.80 -10.49
N ALA A 771 17.99 -7.17 -10.67
CA ALA A 771 17.87 -5.70 -10.69
C ALA A 771 18.01 -5.11 -9.28
N ILE A 772 17.79 -5.93 -8.25
CA ILE A 772 18.02 -5.63 -6.84
C ILE A 772 19.24 -6.47 -6.40
N PRO A 773 20.46 -5.91 -6.44
CA PRO A 773 21.69 -6.67 -6.19
C PRO A 773 21.96 -6.92 -4.69
N TYR A 774 21.32 -6.16 -3.81
CA TYR A 774 21.41 -6.33 -2.36
C TYR A 774 20.10 -5.92 -1.68
N ILE A 775 19.92 -6.37 -0.44
CA ILE A 775 18.81 -6.05 0.44
C ILE A 775 19.41 -5.56 1.76
N GLU A 776 18.85 -4.50 2.33
CA GLU A 776 19.31 -3.93 3.59
C GLU A 776 18.35 -4.29 4.72
N ALA A 777 18.89 -4.51 5.92
CA ALA A 777 18.12 -4.80 7.12
C ALA A 777 18.74 -4.10 8.33
N GLU A 778 17.91 -3.46 9.14
CA GLU A 778 18.35 -2.83 10.39
C GLU A 778 18.61 -3.89 11.45
N VAL A 779 19.80 -3.89 12.05
CA VAL A 779 20.21 -4.84 13.10
C VAL A 779 21.10 -4.17 14.10
N ALA A 780 21.35 -4.82 15.24
CA ALA A 780 22.42 -4.40 16.14
C ALA A 780 23.78 -4.57 15.45
N THR A 781 24.55 -3.50 15.31
CA THR A 781 25.94 -3.49 14.80
C THR A 781 26.85 -2.77 15.79
N PRO A 782 28.18 -2.87 15.69
CA PRO A 782 29.05 -1.87 16.30
C PRO A 782 28.76 -0.47 15.72
N PRO A 783 29.27 0.61 16.35
CA PRO A 783 29.14 1.96 15.82
C PRO A 783 29.62 2.04 14.38
N THR A 784 28.82 2.66 13.53
CA THR A 784 29.12 2.87 12.11
C THR A 784 29.97 4.13 11.94
N ALA A 785 30.68 4.23 10.82
CA ALA A 785 31.36 5.48 10.50
C ALA A 785 30.31 6.59 10.33
N PRO A 786 30.59 7.84 10.76
CA PRO A 786 29.71 8.96 10.45
C PRO A 786 29.52 9.04 8.92
N PRO A 787 28.31 9.36 8.43
CA PRO A 787 28.10 9.54 7.00
C PRO A 787 29.08 10.58 6.44
N ALA A 788 29.59 10.35 5.23
CA ALA A 788 30.49 11.28 4.58
C ALA A 788 29.78 12.65 4.44
N PRO A 789 30.47 13.77 4.68
CA PRO A 789 29.84 15.08 4.57
C PRO A 789 29.31 15.33 3.16
N LEU A 790 28.11 15.91 3.06
CA LEU A 790 27.54 16.34 1.77
C LEU A 790 27.99 17.75 1.43
N LEU A 791 28.41 17.98 0.20
CA LEU A 791 28.89 19.27 -0.28
C LEU A 791 28.18 19.74 -1.55
N ARG A 792 28.22 21.06 -1.79
CA ARG A 792 27.94 21.70 -3.08
C ARG A 792 29.23 22.30 -3.61
N ARG A 793 29.75 21.76 -4.70
CA ARG A 793 31.07 22.13 -5.22
C ARG A 793 31.03 23.53 -5.83
N GLY A 794 31.97 24.37 -5.43
CA GLY A 794 32.04 25.80 -5.76
C GLY A 794 31.47 26.74 -4.69
N MET A 795 30.79 26.23 -3.65
CA MET A 795 30.26 27.05 -2.55
C MET A 795 31.27 27.18 -1.41
N CYS A 796 32.30 27.99 -1.63
CA CYS A 796 33.43 28.12 -0.70
C CYS A 796 33.06 28.75 0.64
N ASN A 797 32.19 29.76 0.63
CA ASN A 797 31.85 30.53 1.83
C ASN A 797 30.63 29.97 2.58
N LEU A 798 30.00 28.92 2.02
CA LEU A 798 28.84 28.22 2.56
C LEU A 798 27.66 29.14 2.89
N ASP A 799 27.37 30.15 2.07
CA ASP A 799 26.20 31.04 2.25
C ASP A 799 24.96 30.60 1.45
N GLY A 800 25.02 29.40 0.87
CA GLY A 800 23.94 28.79 0.10
C GLY A 800 23.77 29.33 -1.33
N VAL A 801 24.64 30.25 -1.80
CA VAL A 801 24.55 30.83 -3.15
C VAL A 801 25.91 30.75 -3.86
N PHE A 802 25.96 30.11 -5.03
CA PHE A 802 27.17 30.11 -5.86
C PHE A 802 27.30 31.45 -6.60
N ASP A 803 28.16 32.33 -6.09
CA ASP A 803 28.41 33.63 -6.67
C ASP A 803 29.87 34.12 -6.50
N ILE A 804 30.11 35.40 -6.74
CA ILE A 804 31.46 35.97 -6.66
C ILE A 804 32.02 35.99 -5.23
N ALA A 805 31.18 35.90 -4.20
CA ALA A 805 31.55 35.85 -2.80
C ALA A 805 32.34 34.58 -2.48
N ASP A 806 32.03 33.45 -3.12
CA ASP A 806 32.79 32.20 -3.01
C ASP A 806 34.23 32.37 -3.50
N VAL A 807 34.38 32.98 -4.67
CA VAL A 807 35.69 33.28 -5.26
C VAL A 807 36.48 34.23 -4.36
N ILE A 808 35.82 35.24 -3.80
CA ILE A 808 36.44 36.20 -2.89
C ILE A 808 36.89 35.51 -1.61
N PHE A 809 36.08 34.60 -1.06
CA PHE A 809 36.41 33.83 0.13
C PHE A 809 37.64 32.96 -0.13
N LEU A 810 37.63 32.15 -1.20
CA LEU A 810 38.77 31.33 -1.59
C LEU A 810 40.07 32.14 -1.74
N LEU A 811 40.02 33.22 -2.52
CA LEU A 811 41.22 34.03 -2.76
C LEU A 811 41.70 34.77 -1.49
N SER A 812 40.79 35.06 -0.57
CA SER A 812 41.13 35.64 0.73
C SER A 812 41.87 34.62 1.61
N TYR A 813 41.41 33.38 1.64
CA TYR A 813 42.11 32.26 2.29
C TYR A 813 43.51 32.06 1.69
N LEU A 814 43.60 31.90 0.36
CA LEU A 814 44.85 31.60 -0.33
C LEU A 814 45.91 32.71 -0.24
N PHE A 815 45.50 33.99 -0.28
CA PHE A 815 46.45 35.11 -0.47
C PHE A 815 46.41 36.20 0.59
N SER A 816 45.38 36.23 1.46
CA SER A 816 45.14 37.37 2.36
C SER A 816 44.96 36.99 3.83
N SER A 817 45.37 35.77 4.23
CA SER A 817 45.17 35.25 5.60
C SER A 817 43.70 35.29 6.03
N GLY A 818 42.78 35.02 5.10
CA GLY A 818 41.37 34.80 5.40
C GLY A 818 41.15 33.53 6.22
N ASP A 819 39.90 33.33 6.65
CA ASP A 819 39.50 32.13 7.39
C ASP A 819 39.62 30.88 6.50
N GLU A 820 39.89 29.74 7.14
CA GLU A 820 40.00 28.43 6.47
C GLU A 820 38.61 27.93 6.05
N PRO A 821 38.46 27.33 4.84
CA PRO A 821 37.20 26.73 4.43
C PRO A 821 36.74 25.65 5.42
N LEU A 822 35.44 25.59 5.68
CA LEU A 822 34.85 24.53 6.50
C LEU A 822 34.65 23.23 5.69
N CYS A 823 34.80 23.33 4.37
CA CYS A 823 34.73 22.23 3.41
C CYS A 823 35.72 22.52 2.29
N ASP A 824 36.88 21.86 2.35
CA ASP A 824 37.96 22.08 1.37
C ASP A 824 37.54 21.57 -0.02
N ASP A 825 36.79 20.47 -0.07
CA ASP A 825 36.23 19.90 -1.31
C ASP A 825 35.21 20.83 -1.97
N ALA A 826 34.43 21.58 -1.19
CA ALA A 826 33.54 22.59 -1.76
C ALA A 826 34.32 23.72 -2.43
N CYS A 827 35.55 23.96 -1.98
CA CYS A 827 36.43 24.98 -2.55
C CYS A 827 37.33 24.51 -3.69
N ASP A 828 37.64 23.22 -3.77
CA ASP A 828 38.25 22.60 -4.96
C ASP A 828 37.19 22.48 -6.06
N SER A 829 36.89 23.60 -6.70
CA SER A 829 35.83 23.70 -7.72
C SER A 829 36.12 22.92 -9.00
N ASN A 830 37.41 22.61 -9.25
CA ASN A 830 37.85 21.95 -10.47
C ASN A 830 38.16 20.45 -10.27
N ASP A 831 38.16 19.99 -9.02
CA ASP A 831 38.26 18.58 -8.62
C ASP A 831 39.59 17.95 -9.06
N ASP A 832 40.69 18.69 -8.87
CA ASP A 832 42.05 18.20 -9.15
C ASP A 832 42.82 17.72 -7.90
N GLY A 833 42.18 17.79 -6.73
CA GLY A 833 42.71 17.39 -5.43
C GLY A 833 43.70 18.39 -4.84
N ASN A 834 43.72 19.63 -5.34
CA ASN A 834 44.55 20.72 -4.81
C ASN A 834 43.75 22.01 -4.71
N LEU A 835 43.64 22.53 -3.50
CA LEU A 835 43.02 23.81 -3.26
C LEU A 835 43.96 24.98 -3.64
N ASP A 836 43.80 25.56 -4.84
CA ASP A 836 44.67 26.61 -5.35
C ASP A 836 43.99 27.69 -6.24
N ILE A 837 44.78 28.46 -7.00
CA ILE A 837 44.25 29.53 -7.85
C ILE A 837 43.46 29.02 -9.06
N GLY A 838 43.68 27.76 -9.46
CA GLY A 838 42.94 27.03 -10.48
C GLY A 838 41.45 27.01 -10.17
N ASP A 839 41.08 26.85 -8.90
CA ASP A 839 39.69 26.85 -8.46
C ASP A 839 39.04 28.21 -8.61
N GLY A 840 39.75 29.26 -8.19
CA GLY A 840 39.28 30.63 -8.40
C GLY A 840 39.07 30.96 -9.88
N ILE A 841 39.93 30.44 -10.77
CA ILE A 841 39.78 30.61 -12.22
C ILE A 841 38.57 29.81 -12.75
N SER A 842 38.40 28.56 -12.29
CA SER A 842 37.28 27.70 -12.66
C SER A 842 35.94 28.32 -12.29
N MET A 843 35.79 28.77 -11.04
CA MET A 843 34.57 29.44 -10.58
C MET A 843 34.27 30.73 -11.35
N LEU A 844 35.27 31.59 -11.60
CA LEU A 844 35.07 32.81 -12.40
C LEU A 844 34.70 32.51 -13.86
N GLY A 845 35.27 31.46 -14.44
CA GLY A 845 34.90 30.99 -15.77
C GLY A 845 33.44 30.56 -15.84
N SER A 846 33.00 29.78 -14.85
CA SER A 846 31.60 29.36 -14.73
C SER A 846 30.65 30.54 -14.58
N LEU A 847 30.95 31.48 -13.66
CA LEU A 847 30.08 32.61 -13.34
C LEU A 847 29.95 33.65 -14.47
N PHE A 848 31.02 33.90 -15.23
CA PHE A 848 31.08 35.06 -16.14
C PHE A 848 31.35 34.74 -17.61
N ASN A 849 31.95 33.58 -17.92
CA ASN A 849 32.30 33.22 -19.30
C ASN A 849 31.42 32.11 -19.89
N GLY A 850 30.54 31.51 -19.08
CA GLY A 850 29.73 30.37 -19.50
C GLY A 850 30.57 29.11 -19.72
N ASP A 851 31.70 29.00 -19.00
CA ASP A 851 32.47 27.76 -18.92
C ASP A 851 31.66 26.70 -18.13
N ALA A 852 32.15 25.46 -18.11
CA ALA A 852 31.46 24.38 -17.39
C ALA A 852 31.22 24.75 -15.90
N PRO A 853 30.10 24.32 -15.29
CA PRO A 853 29.91 24.45 -13.85
C PRO A 853 31.04 23.71 -13.09
N PRO A 854 31.24 24.04 -11.80
CA PRO A 854 32.07 23.22 -10.91
C PRO A 854 31.78 21.73 -11.09
N ALA A 855 32.83 20.91 -10.94
CA ALA A 855 32.72 19.46 -11.12
C ALA A 855 31.64 18.86 -10.20
N PRO A 856 31.06 17.68 -10.51
CA PRO A 856 30.09 17.02 -9.65
C PRO A 856 30.57 16.94 -8.18
N PRO A 857 29.69 17.10 -7.17
CA PRO A 857 28.24 17.27 -7.28
C PRO A 857 27.78 18.63 -7.82
N GLY A 858 28.70 19.56 -8.04
CA GLY A 858 28.42 20.86 -8.62
C GLY A 858 27.79 21.84 -7.62
N PRO A 859 27.50 23.08 -8.06
CA PRO A 859 27.10 24.14 -7.14
C PRO A 859 25.62 24.05 -6.72
N THR A 860 24.82 23.20 -7.36
CA THR A 860 23.37 23.10 -7.11
C THR A 860 22.98 21.86 -6.35
N ASP A 861 23.59 20.72 -6.67
CA ASP A 861 23.21 19.43 -6.11
C ASP A 861 24.09 19.13 -4.89
N CYS A 862 23.48 18.58 -3.84
CA CYS A 862 24.22 18.05 -2.70
C CYS A 862 24.74 16.65 -3.03
N GLY A 863 26.00 16.38 -2.75
CA GLY A 863 26.57 15.05 -2.91
C GLY A 863 27.87 14.88 -2.14
N VAL A 864 28.34 13.64 -2.05
CA VAL A 864 29.70 13.33 -1.57
C VAL A 864 30.73 13.66 -2.65
N ASP A 865 31.99 13.78 -2.27
CA ASP A 865 33.07 13.90 -3.26
C ASP A 865 33.13 12.61 -4.12
N PRO A 866 32.92 12.69 -5.44
CA PRO A 866 33.03 11.52 -6.32
C PRO A 866 34.49 11.07 -6.53
N THR A 867 35.49 11.87 -6.14
CA THR A 867 36.91 11.55 -6.26
C THR A 867 37.57 11.52 -4.89
N GLU A 868 38.28 10.44 -4.61
CA GLU A 868 38.97 10.29 -3.32
C GLU A 868 40.31 11.02 -3.34
N ASP A 869 40.51 11.99 -2.44
CA ASP A 869 41.79 12.65 -2.23
C ASP A 869 42.06 12.99 -0.74
N ALA A 870 42.94 13.96 -0.47
CA ALA A 870 43.35 14.33 0.89
C ALA A 870 42.59 15.53 1.47
N LEU A 871 41.78 16.20 0.65
CA LEU A 871 40.85 17.24 1.05
C LEU A 871 39.61 16.58 1.69
N GLY A 872 38.85 17.38 2.42
CA GLY A 872 37.70 16.88 3.15
C GLY A 872 36.82 18.01 3.65
N CYS A 873 35.68 17.64 4.21
CA CYS A 873 34.74 18.58 4.80
C CYS A 873 34.56 18.35 6.30
N ALA A 874 34.70 19.42 7.09
CA ALA A 874 34.49 19.37 8.53
C ALA A 874 32.99 19.35 8.90
N GLN A 875 32.13 19.75 7.95
CA GLN A 875 30.67 19.75 8.06
C GLN A 875 30.04 19.74 6.66
N ASN A 876 28.74 19.46 6.58
CA ASN A 876 27.99 19.57 5.33
C ASN A 876 27.93 21.02 4.82
N SER A 877 27.80 21.18 3.50
CA SER A 877 27.44 22.48 2.92
C SER A 877 26.06 22.94 3.39
N GLU A 878 25.87 24.26 3.48
CA GLU A 878 24.59 24.85 3.88
C GLU A 878 23.47 24.43 2.90
N GLY A 879 22.38 23.88 3.45
CA GLY A 879 21.28 23.32 2.65
C GLY A 879 21.51 21.90 2.12
N CYS A 880 22.52 21.19 2.61
CA CYS A 880 22.72 19.76 2.38
C CYS A 880 22.45 18.95 3.66
N LEU A 881 21.18 18.59 3.87
CA LEU A 881 20.67 17.66 4.88
C LEU A 881 19.44 16.94 4.33
#